data_AF-R6DSE7-F1
#
_entry.id   AF-R6DSE7-F1
#
_cell.length_a   1.000
_cell.length_b   1.000
_cell.length_c   1.000
_cell.angle_alpha   90.00
_cell.angle_beta   90.00
_cell.angle_gamma   90.00
#
_symmetry.space_group_name_H-M   'P 1'
#
loop_
_entity.id
_entity.type
_entity.pdbx_description
1 polymer ?
#
loop_
_entity_poly.entity_id
_entity_poly.type
_entity_poly.pdbx_seq_one_letter_code
_entity_poly.pdbx_strand_id
1 'polypeptide(L)'
;MKITKLIMAACILTGMAACDTDKDIAVYGEDSGAIQIEAAINTAFTRSNPGAAGEQQKQFNEGDQIQLTCEDGYLTYALSGGKWTPTDNYYLRWGAEPVTYSAFYPVVSGASTLNFTLPANQQRLENLANADYMTCTVANATDDGSRILRLGMNRKMAKVIMTLADVSGQGKVQGVKIGSYQGYMNGEVVSGTSLISPFITIPEGGKAGQNGCSYTAIVAPGKAETTATFVSLNYLGEDLVMPGIPELQPGKCYEFTLKVEGSVISISEPIVSPWDSGTIQGGDAEELQLAAYYVKEQPAGNATGMDWDNAMGVDALRNLLQTNGNSAVSNANAVKLDGKKIYVAAGSYEIAKENSGVKIEYNGYSKQVEITVEGGYDPASTGTDLTKRDTGKYTTAFVRNTGSNAAATTDAMFCLGNQIDITFDGCTFDGQYKQGDKGNVNGFYAAAGQGNASLQLKNCVVKNFNRESASDAGAAIKIAKGSVFLERVELVNNRALNRGGAILTNNAASVLFMNNCLLHENYAPGAWGTTIHAGNGYVCMNNVTILGTAGTAGNSITVNGDAYFMLANTTIVGNSGNPNGVFRAGARASLVVNSLFAKGTGSRTIYAGNITSGGYNVYQAADAAWGAVDTDTDYSSQTLPAASLTDGVYQWTVASVIDEFATRQAVIDAVKSFDATVGQQFVDWVGEEGFGVDQRGANRNINKMQPGAYDAGL
;
A
#
# COMPACT_ATOMS: atom_id res chain seq x y z
N MET A 1 -49.57 -10.99 4.54
CA MET A 1 -48.12 -11.16 4.37
C MET A 1 -47.50 -9.87 4.86
N LYS A 2 -46.79 -9.91 5.99
CA LYS A 2 -46.06 -8.78 6.56
C LYS A 2 -44.93 -8.48 5.57
N ILE A 3 -44.79 -7.27 5.03
CA ILE A 3 -43.70 -7.00 4.09
C ILE A 3 -43.03 -5.66 4.42
N THR A 4 -41.93 -5.73 5.17
CA THR A 4 -40.78 -4.84 5.03
C THR A 4 -40.03 -5.34 3.78
N LYS A 5 -39.81 -4.50 2.75
CA LYS A 5 -39.06 -4.93 1.56
C LYS A 5 -37.61 -4.46 1.66
N LEU A 6 -36.66 -5.39 1.55
CA LEU A 6 -35.28 -5.06 1.19
C LEU A 6 -35.29 -4.66 -0.30
N ILE A 7 -34.95 -3.40 -0.61
CA ILE A 7 -34.96 -2.89 -2.00
C ILE A 7 -33.53 -2.60 -2.45
N MET A 8 -33.19 -3.04 -3.65
CA MET A 8 -31.92 -2.72 -4.32
C MET A 8 -31.95 -1.27 -4.84
N ALA A 9 -31.03 -0.43 -4.37
CA ALA A 9 -30.75 0.90 -4.89
C ALA A 9 -29.86 0.81 -6.14
N ALA A 10 -30.16 1.59 -7.18
CA ALA A 10 -29.26 1.76 -8.32
C ALA A 10 -28.31 2.93 -8.06
N CYS A 11 -27.01 2.72 -8.23
CA CYS A 11 -26.02 3.81 -8.23
C CYS A 11 -26.14 4.61 -9.53
N ILE A 12 -26.87 5.73 -9.51
CA ILE A 12 -26.93 6.64 -10.66
C ILE A 12 -25.66 7.50 -10.67
N LEU A 13 -24.65 7.07 -11.44
CA LEU A 13 -23.56 7.94 -11.89
C LEU A 13 -24.15 8.97 -12.86
N THR A 14 -24.07 10.26 -12.50
CA THR A 14 -24.60 11.35 -13.32
C THR A 14 -23.87 11.42 -14.66
N GLY A 15 -24.53 11.01 -15.73
CA GLY A 15 -24.06 11.22 -17.09
C GLY A 15 -24.67 10.27 -18.12
N MET A 16 -25.88 10.57 -18.57
CA MET A 16 -26.34 10.56 -19.98
C MET A 16 -27.85 10.31 -20.06
N ALA A 17 -28.51 11.17 -20.84
CA ALA A 17 -29.92 11.07 -21.19
C ALA A 17 -30.18 9.88 -22.13
N ALA A 18 -31.23 9.10 -21.85
CA ALA A 18 -31.99 8.37 -22.85
C ALA A 18 -33.37 7.99 -22.28
N CYS A 19 -34.43 8.38 -22.98
CA CYS A 19 -35.80 7.93 -22.76
C CYS A 19 -35.90 6.40 -22.94
N ASP A 20 -36.48 5.67 -21.98
CA ASP A 20 -37.88 5.23 -22.04
C ASP A 20 -38.21 4.20 -20.94
N THR A 21 -39.47 4.26 -20.49
CA THR A 21 -40.23 3.39 -19.56
C THR A 21 -39.88 3.39 -18.07
N ASP A 22 -40.78 4.06 -17.32
CA ASP A 22 -40.97 4.07 -15.87
C ASP A 22 -40.84 2.68 -15.22
N LYS A 23 -39.63 2.37 -14.76
CA LYS A 23 -39.47 1.61 -13.53
C LYS A 23 -38.96 2.61 -12.51
N ASP A 24 -39.75 2.93 -11.50
CA ASP A 24 -39.30 3.75 -10.37
C ASP A 24 -38.00 3.17 -9.82
N ILE A 25 -36.87 3.78 -10.20
CA ILE A 25 -35.56 3.41 -9.70
C ILE A 25 -35.47 4.03 -8.30
N ALA A 26 -35.68 3.21 -7.28
CA ALA A 26 -35.80 3.70 -5.93
C ALA A 26 -34.41 4.06 -5.34
N VAL A 27 -34.13 5.35 -5.21
CA VAL A 27 -32.90 5.90 -4.61
C VAL A 27 -33.15 6.13 -3.11
N TYR A 28 -32.26 5.64 -2.23
CA TYR A 28 -32.43 5.72 -0.76
C TYR A 28 -32.75 7.13 -0.25
N GLY A 29 -32.07 8.15 -0.78
CA GLY A 29 -32.30 9.55 -0.38
C GLY A 29 -33.61 10.16 -0.88
N GLU A 30 -34.27 9.53 -1.85
CA GLU A 30 -35.49 10.04 -2.51
C GLU A 30 -36.73 9.18 -2.20
N ASP A 31 -36.56 7.98 -1.64
CA ASP A 31 -37.67 7.10 -1.27
C ASP A 31 -38.30 7.50 0.07
N SER A 32 -39.50 8.06 -0.01
CA SER A 32 -40.33 8.47 1.14
C SER A 32 -40.75 7.34 2.10
N GLY A 33 -40.54 6.07 1.72
CA GLY A 33 -40.77 4.90 2.57
C GLY A 33 -39.50 4.32 3.20
N ALA A 34 -38.31 4.83 2.87
CA ALA A 34 -37.04 4.33 3.42
C ALA A 34 -36.94 4.55 4.93
N ILE A 35 -36.35 3.57 5.62
CA ILE A 35 -36.00 3.69 7.04
C ILE A 35 -34.68 4.45 7.14
N GLN A 36 -34.76 5.68 7.63
CA GLN A 36 -33.62 6.43 8.10
C GLN A 36 -33.34 6.05 9.55
N ILE A 37 -32.07 6.02 9.98
CA ILE A 37 -31.74 5.76 11.39
C ILE A 37 -31.15 7.00 12.05
N GLU A 38 -31.53 7.21 13.30
CA GLU A 38 -30.82 8.09 14.23
C GLU A 38 -30.34 7.23 15.38
N ALA A 39 -29.02 7.10 15.53
CA ALA A 39 -28.44 6.36 16.65
C ALA A 39 -27.93 7.33 17.72
N ALA A 40 -28.36 7.10 18.95
CA ALA A 40 -27.87 7.75 20.15
C ALA A 40 -27.61 6.69 21.22
N ILE A 41 -26.80 7.01 22.22
CA ILE A 41 -26.56 6.12 23.35
C ILE A 41 -27.59 6.40 24.45
N ASN A 42 -28.29 5.35 24.90
CA ASN A 42 -29.60 5.43 25.56
C ASN A 42 -29.59 5.77 27.05
N THR A 43 -28.51 5.48 27.76
CA THR A 43 -28.39 5.87 29.17
C THR A 43 -28.43 7.39 29.26
N ALA A 44 -28.99 7.98 30.33
CA ALA A 44 -29.25 9.43 30.46
C ALA A 44 -28.02 10.35 30.28
N PHE A 45 -26.84 9.77 30.07
CA PHE A 45 -25.54 10.35 29.77
C PHE A 45 -24.70 9.27 28.99
N THR A 46 -23.54 9.57 28.34
CA THR A 46 -22.37 8.66 27.95
C THR A 46 -22.07 8.19 26.45
N ARG A 47 -20.81 8.36 25.88
CA ARG A 47 -20.34 8.57 24.42
C ARG A 47 -19.72 7.41 23.63
N SER A 48 -19.85 7.27 22.29
CA SER A 48 -19.05 6.33 21.45
C SER A 48 -17.57 6.72 21.28
N ASN A 49 -17.14 7.75 21.98
CA ASN A 49 -15.78 8.24 22.03
C ASN A 49 -15.31 8.06 23.49
N PRO A 50 -14.71 6.89 23.80
CA PRO A 50 -14.42 6.46 25.17
C PRO A 50 -13.50 7.41 25.95
N GLY A 51 -12.80 8.32 25.25
CA GLY A 51 -11.90 9.31 25.83
C GLY A 51 -12.38 10.76 25.89
N ALA A 52 -13.54 11.12 25.33
CA ALA A 52 -13.98 12.53 25.30
C ALA A 52 -15.02 12.89 26.38
N ALA A 53 -15.23 14.16 26.72
CA ALA A 53 -15.98 14.60 27.93
C ALA A 53 -17.21 15.50 27.65
N GLY A 54 -18.33 15.37 28.38
CA GLY A 54 -19.53 16.24 28.25
C GLY A 54 -20.54 15.82 27.15
N GLU A 55 -21.21 16.74 26.45
CA GLU A 55 -22.35 16.44 25.52
C GLU A 55 -22.02 15.83 24.16
N GLN A 56 -20.80 16.00 23.66
CA GLN A 56 -20.36 15.10 22.59
C GLN A 56 -20.48 13.64 23.10
N GLN A 57 -20.77 13.37 24.43
CA GLN A 57 -20.80 12.08 25.17
C GLN A 57 -21.98 11.26 24.81
N LYS A 58 -22.50 11.44 23.61
CA LYS A 58 -23.73 10.81 23.18
C LYS A 58 -23.70 10.56 21.68
N GLN A 59 -22.59 10.95 21.03
CA GLN A 59 -22.42 10.96 19.59
C GLN A 59 -21.46 9.86 19.16
N PHE A 60 -21.74 9.32 17.98
CA PHE A 60 -20.86 8.45 17.21
C PHE A 60 -19.88 9.30 16.38
N ASN A 61 -18.74 8.73 16.02
CA ASN A 61 -17.73 9.38 15.18
C ASN A 61 -18.07 9.22 13.69
N GLU A 62 -17.63 10.16 12.87
CA GLU A 62 -17.66 10.01 11.41
C GLU A 62 -16.96 8.70 11.00
N GLY A 63 -17.64 7.89 10.19
CA GLY A 63 -17.20 6.57 9.77
C GLY A 63 -17.62 5.40 10.69
N ASP A 64 -18.19 5.66 11.87
CA ASP A 64 -18.73 4.59 12.72
C ASP A 64 -19.81 3.80 11.98
N GLN A 65 -19.87 2.49 12.23
CA GLN A 65 -20.83 1.59 11.61
C GLN A 65 -21.71 0.90 12.65
N ILE A 66 -23.00 0.79 12.33
CA ILE A 66 -24.01 0.06 13.10
C ILE A 66 -24.66 -0.96 12.17
N GLN A 67 -24.80 -2.19 12.63
CA GLN A 67 -25.60 -3.19 11.92
C GLN A 67 -26.97 -3.28 12.56
N LEU A 68 -28.01 -3.13 11.73
CA LEU A 68 -29.42 -3.25 12.08
C LEU A 68 -29.94 -4.59 11.56
N THR A 69 -30.65 -5.35 12.38
CA THR A 69 -31.22 -6.66 12.06
C THR A 69 -32.71 -6.68 12.36
N CYS A 70 -33.49 -7.31 11.48
CA CYS A 70 -34.89 -7.64 11.67
C CYS A 70 -35.19 -9.05 11.12
N GLU A 71 -36.48 -9.44 11.08
CA GLU A 71 -36.90 -10.74 10.53
C GLU A 71 -36.56 -10.92 9.04
N ASP A 72 -36.41 -9.82 8.29
CA ASP A 72 -36.13 -9.83 6.85
C ASP A 72 -34.63 -9.82 6.51
N GLY A 73 -33.74 -9.79 7.51
CA GLY A 73 -32.29 -9.81 7.33
C GLY A 73 -31.56 -8.73 8.13
N TYR A 74 -30.37 -8.36 7.69
CA TYR A 74 -29.55 -7.32 8.31
C TYR A 74 -29.06 -6.31 7.27
N LEU A 75 -28.74 -5.10 7.75
CA LEU A 75 -28.15 -4.03 6.95
C LEU A 75 -27.17 -3.23 7.80
N THR A 76 -26.04 -2.86 7.22
CA THR A 76 -25.05 -2.00 7.87
C THR A 76 -25.25 -0.55 7.44
N TYR A 77 -25.21 0.36 8.41
CA TYR A 77 -25.22 1.81 8.20
C TYR A 77 -23.89 2.40 8.66
N ALA A 78 -23.37 3.38 7.93
CA ALA A 78 -22.21 4.18 8.31
C ALA A 78 -22.61 5.64 8.55
N LEU A 79 -22.02 6.29 9.56
CA LEU A 79 -22.20 7.71 9.82
C LEU A 79 -21.31 8.53 8.86
N SER A 80 -21.91 9.38 8.03
CA SER A 80 -21.22 10.28 7.11
C SER A 80 -21.90 11.64 7.06
N GLY A 81 -21.16 12.71 7.38
CA GLY A 81 -21.68 14.08 7.36
C GLY A 81 -22.85 14.28 8.33
N GLY A 82 -22.77 13.65 9.51
CA GLY A 82 -23.82 13.66 10.54
C GLY A 82 -25.07 12.83 10.21
N LYS A 83 -25.08 12.04 9.12
CA LYS A 83 -26.21 11.19 8.72
C LYS A 83 -25.80 9.73 8.59
N TRP A 84 -26.66 8.82 9.03
CA TRP A 84 -26.47 7.40 8.85
C TRP A 84 -26.97 6.93 7.49
N THR A 85 -26.09 6.32 6.70
CA THR A 85 -26.39 5.83 5.34
C THR A 85 -26.06 4.35 5.22
N PRO A 86 -26.90 3.54 4.54
CA PRO A 86 -26.59 2.15 4.22
C PRO A 86 -25.24 2.04 3.48
N THR A 87 -24.44 1.04 3.84
CA THR A 87 -23.17 0.76 3.16
C THR A 87 -23.35 -0.08 1.90
N ASP A 88 -24.45 -0.80 1.81
CA ASP A 88 -24.77 -1.69 0.72
C ASP A 88 -25.72 -1.00 -0.27
N ASN A 89 -25.84 -1.57 -1.47
CA ASN A 89 -26.84 -1.15 -2.46
C ASN A 89 -28.27 -1.56 -2.07
N TYR A 90 -28.55 -1.80 -0.78
CA TYR A 90 -29.85 -2.18 -0.28
C TYR A 90 -30.26 -1.26 0.88
N TYR A 91 -31.57 -1.04 1.03
CA TYR A 91 -32.12 -0.36 2.20
C TYR A 91 -33.47 -0.94 2.61
N LEU A 92 -33.83 -0.70 3.88
CA LEU A 92 -35.08 -1.13 4.48
C LEU A 92 -36.16 -0.05 4.27
N ARG A 93 -37.41 -0.48 4.15
CA ARG A 93 -38.58 0.41 4.05
C ARG A 93 -39.63 0.09 5.11
N TRP A 94 -40.31 1.11 5.62
CA TRP A 94 -41.41 0.93 6.57
C TRP A 94 -42.55 0.12 5.95
N GLY A 95 -42.98 -0.92 6.68
CA GLY A 95 -44.16 -1.74 6.34
C GLY A 95 -45.41 -1.31 7.11
N ALA A 96 -46.55 -1.94 6.79
CA ALA A 96 -47.83 -1.68 7.46
C ALA A 96 -47.95 -2.33 8.86
N GLU A 97 -47.06 -3.26 9.20
CA GLU A 97 -47.10 -4.04 10.42
C GLU A 97 -45.91 -3.66 11.32
N PRO A 98 -46.05 -3.69 12.66
CA PRO A 98 -44.95 -3.42 13.57
C PRO A 98 -43.82 -4.45 13.43
N VAL A 99 -42.56 -3.98 13.42
CA VAL A 99 -41.36 -4.82 13.30
C VAL A 99 -40.45 -4.62 14.51
N THR A 100 -39.80 -5.69 14.96
CA THR A 100 -38.74 -5.58 15.98
C THR A 100 -37.39 -5.48 15.32
N TYR A 101 -36.68 -4.39 15.61
CA TYR A 101 -35.32 -4.17 15.13
C TYR A 101 -34.33 -4.36 16.28
N SER A 102 -33.22 -5.02 16.02
CA SER A 102 -32.08 -5.06 16.94
C SER A 102 -30.83 -4.52 16.26
N ALA A 103 -30.03 -3.76 16.97
CA ALA A 103 -28.81 -3.18 16.44
C ALA A 103 -27.62 -3.43 17.37
N PHE A 104 -26.42 -3.47 16.79
CA PHE A 104 -25.18 -3.48 17.56
C PHE A 104 -24.11 -2.58 16.97
N TYR A 105 -23.20 -2.18 17.83
CA TYR A 105 -21.98 -1.42 17.56
C TYR A 105 -20.85 -2.03 18.38
N PRO A 106 -19.60 -2.04 17.91
CA PRO A 106 -19.17 -1.72 16.54
C PRO A 106 -19.41 -2.89 15.57
N VAL A 107 -19.45 -2.60 14.27
CA VAL A 107 -19.49 -3.64 13.23
C VAL A 107 -18.08 -4.17 12.98
N VAL A 108 -17.72 -5.23 13.71
CA VAL A 108 -16.44 -5.94 13.58
C VAL A 108 -16.68 -7.43 13.33
N SER A 109 -15.67 -8.13 12.80
CA SER A 109 -15.80 -9.57 12.46
C SER A 109 -16.24 -10.40 13.66
N GLY A 110 -17.29 -11.20 13.49
CA GLY A 110 -17.84 -12.08 14.53
C GLY A 110 -18.72 -11.38 15.59
N ALA A 111 -18.85 -10.06 15.55
CA ALA A 111 -19.78 -9.35 16.42
C ALA A 111 -21.24 -9.49 15.96
N SER A 112 -22.16 -9.53 16.91
CA SER A 112 -23.60 -9.52 16.70
C SER A 112 -24.30 -8.85 17.87
N THR A 113 -25.63 -8.91 17.96
CA THR A 113 -26.37 -8.45 19.15
C THR A 113 -26.17 -9.33 20.39
N LEU A 114 -25.57 -10.52 20.23
CA LEU A 114 -25.36 -11.51 21.29
C LEU A 114 -23.89 -11.92 21.46
N ASN A 115 -23.07 -11.75 20.44
CA ASN A 115 -21.68 -12.20 20.42
C ASN A 115 -20.76 -11.01 20.24
N PHE A 116 -19.67 -10.95 21.01
CA PHE A 116 -18.64 -9.94 20.85
C PHE A 116 -17.32 -10.47 21.43
N THR A 117 -16.23 -10.36 20.68
CA THR A 117 -14.89 -10.67 21.20
C THR A 117 -14.20 -9.36 21.52
N LEU A 118 -13.78 -9.17 22.78
CA LEU A 118 -13.11 -7.96 23.23
C LEU A 118 -11.71 -7.86 22.59
N PRO A 119 -11.40 -6.79 21.83
CA PRO A 119 -10.05 -6.59 21.33
C PRO A 119 -9.05 -6.37 22.47
N ALA A 120 -8.00 -7.19 22.48
CA ALA A 120 -6.94 -7.15 23.49
C ALA A 120 -5.97 -5.97 23.31
N ASN A 121 -5.92 -5.34 22.14
CA ASN A 121 -5.14 -4.11 21.95
C ASN A 121 -6.10 -2.91 21.89
N GLN A 122 -5.94 -1.99 22.83
CA GLN A 122 -6.68 -0.74 22.93
C GLN A 122 -5.74 0.46 23.08
N GLN A 123 -4.50 0.36 22.61
CA GLN A 123 -3.49 1.41 22.76
C GLN A 123 -3.75 2.66 21.90
N ARG A 124 -4.80 2.63 21.08
CA ARG A 124 -5.20 3.69 20.16
C ARG A 124 -6.68 3.99 20.30
N LEU A 125 -7.11 5.22 19.99
CA LEU A 125 -8.49 5.67 20.16
C LEU A 125 -9.47 4.86 19.31
N GLU A 126 -9.11 4.49 18.09
CA GLU A 126 -9.94 3.64 17.23
C GLU A 126 -10.13 2.24 17.82
N ASN A 127 -9.11 1.71 18.50
CA ASN A 127 -9.18 0.40 19.10
C ASN A 127 -10.00 0.41 20.40
N LEU A 128 -9.95 1.52 21.15
CA LEU A 128 -10.87 1.75 22.26
C LEU A 128 -12.31 1.84 21.76
N ALA A 129 -12.57 2.54 20.65
CA ALA A 129 -13.91 2.63 20.05
C ALA A 129 -14.39 1.24 19.60
N ASN A 130 -13.52 0.45 18.96
CA ASN A 130 -13.80 -0.93 18.57
C ASN A 130 -14.03 -1.88 19.77
N ALA A 131 -13.63 -1.48 20.98
CA ALA A 131 -13.89 -2.22 22.20
C ALA A 131 -15.23 -1.86 22.86
N ASP A 132 -15.85 -0.73 22.51
CA ASP A 132 -17.03 -0.16 23.17
C ASP A 132 -18.33 -0.81 22.63
N TYR A 133 -18.49 -2.10 22.88
CA TYR A 133 -19.63 -2.87 22.41
C TYR A 133 -20.97 -2.41 23.04
N MET A 134 -21.95 -2.16 22.17
CA MET A 134 -23.29 -1.68 22.52
C MET A 134 -24.36 -2.41 21.72
N THR A 135 -25.54 -2.57 22.32
CA THR A 135 -26.71 -3.11 21.61
C THR A 135 -28.00 -2.36 21.95
N CYS A 136 -28.97 -2.41 21.04
CA CYS A 136 -30.34 -1.99 21.32
C CYS A 136 -31.35 -2.92 20.67
N THR A 137 -32.57 -2.93 21.24
CA THR A 137 -33.74 -3.56 20.63
C THR A 137 -34.89 -2.56 20.67
N VAL A 138 -35.45 -2.26 19.50
CA VAL A 138 -36.65 -1.44 19.34
C VAL A 138 -37.79 -2.39 18.98
N ALA A 139 -38.60 -2.74 19.97
CA ALA A 139 -39.73 -3.65 19.78
C ALA A 139 -40.94 -2.91 19.17
N ASN A 140 -41.66 -3.60 18.29
CA ASN A 140 -42.91 -3.11 17.69
C ASN A 140 -42.79 -1.72 17.05
N ALA A 141 -41.68 -1.45 16.36
CA ALA A 141 -41.46 -0.19 15.68
C ALA A 141 -42.47 -0.01 14.54
N THR A 142 -43.14 1.15 14.55
CA THR A 142 -44.04 1.62 13.51
C THR A 142 -43.59 2.99 13.04
N ASP A 143 -43.86 3.30 11.78
CA ASP A 143 -43.60 4.63 11.23
C ASP A 143 -44.51 5.68 11.88
N ASP A 144 -43.90 6.60 12.62
CA ASP A 144 -44.57 7.68 13.35
C ASP A 144 -44.82 8.93 12.49
N GLY A 145 -44.51 8.87 11.18
CA GLY A 145 -44.55 10.01 10.27
C GLY A 145 -43.18 10.65 10.04
N SER A 146 -42.21 10.44 10.94
CA SER A 146 -40.87 11.01 10.81
C SER A 146 -39.94 10.20 9.92
N ARG A 147 -40.29 8.95 9.59
CA ARG A 147 -39.48 7.99 8.81
C ARG A 147 -38.16 7.58 9.47
N ILE A 148 -37.95 8.00 10.72
CA ILE A 148 -36.71 7.78 11.47
C ILE A 148 -36.91 6.66 12.48
N LEU A 149 -36.11 5.60 12.38
CA LEU A 149 -35.93 4.62 13.43
C LEU A 149 -34.88 5.11 14.42
N ARG A 150 -35.31 5.42 15.64
CA ARG A 150 -34.43 5.92 16.71
C ARG A 150 -33.82 4.75 17.47
N LEU A 151 -32.52 4.60 17.37
CA LEU A 151 -31.74 3.54 18.00
C LEU A 151 -31.12 4.06 19.29
N GLY A 152 -31.55 3.44 20.39
CA GLY A 152 -31.07 3.73 21.72
C GLY A 152 -30.02 2.72 22.18
N MET A 153 -28.76 2.95 21.81
CA MET A 153 -27.64 2.02 22.01
C MET A 153 -27.25 1.92 23.50
N ASN A 154 -27.15 0.72 24.05
CA ASN A 154 -26.80 0.49 25.45
C ASN A 154 -25.43 -0.17 25.55
N ARG A 155 -24.51 0.43 26.30
CA ARG A 155 -23.22 -0.16 26.61
C ARG A 155 -23.37 -1.52 27.27
N LYS A 156 -22.62 -2.48 26.74
CA LYS A 156 -22.40 -3.77 27.39
C LYS A 156 -21.08 -3.79 28.16
N MET A 157 -20.17 -2.87 27.88
CA MET A 157 -18.82 -2.86 28.44
C MET A 157 -18.71 -2.00 29.70
N ALA A 158 -17.59 -2.13 30.43
CA ALA A 158 -17.17 -1.22 31.48
C ALA A 158 -15.87 -0.50 31.08
N LYS A 159 -15.59 0.65 31.68
CA LYS A 159 -14.31 1.37 31.53
C LYS A 159 -13.49 1.27 32.81
N VAL A 160 -12.21 0.95 32.67
CA VAL A 160 -11.24 0.92 33.76
C VAL A 160 -10.14 1.92 33.44
N ILE A 161 -9.81 2.78 34.41
CA ILE A 161 -8.70 3.74 34.33
C ILE A 161 -7.75 3.44 35.49
N MET A 162 -6.49 3.22 35.18
CA MET A 162 -5.42 2.98 36.15
C MET A 162 -4.43 4.14 36.11
N THR A 163 -4.38 4.95 37.17
CA THR A 163 -3.44 6.09 37.26
C THR A 163 -2.22 5.73 38.08
N LEU A 164 -1.02 5.88 37.50
CA LEU A 164 0.23 5.55 38.18
C LEU A 164 0.55 6.53 39.32
N ALA A 165 0.97 5.97 40.45
CA ALA A 165 1.49 6.70 41.59
C ALA A 165 2.70 5.98 42.21
N ASP A 166 3.48 6.72 43.00
CA ASP A 166 4.63 6.24 43.77
C ASP A 166 5.76 5.59 42.94
N VAL A 167 5.78 5.79 41.61
CA VAL A 167 6.87 5.37 40.72
C VAL A 167 8.14 6.15 41.08
N SER A 168 9.22 5.45 41.43
CA SER A 168 10.50 6.09 41.75
C SER A 168 11.02 6.94 40.58
N GLY A 169 11.68 8.06 40.88
CA GLY A 169 12.07 9.05 39.86
C GLY A 169 13.04 8.55 38.77
N GLN A 170 13.66 7.38 38.95
CA GLN A 170 14.49 6.72 37.93
C GLN A 170 13.78 5.54 37.24
N GLY A 171 12.64 5.07 37.77
CA GLY A 171 11.90 3.93 37.24
C GLY A 171 10.90 4.31 36.14
N LYS A 172 10.69 3.40 35.20
CA LYS A 172 9.68 3.51 34.13
C LYS A 172 8.84 2.25 34.10
N VAL A 173 7.52 2.40 34.25
CA VAL A 173 6.56 1.32 34.07
C VAL A 173 6.33 1.08 32.57
N GLN A 174 6.40 -0.16 32.15
CA GLN A 174 6.27 -0.58 30.75
C GLN A 174 5.27 -1.71 30.62
N GLY A 175 4.68 -1.87 29.44
CA GLY A 175 3.86 -3.05 29.12
C GLY A 175 2.64 -3.27 30.01
N VAL A 176 2.06 -2.21 30.61
CA VAL A 176 0.84 -2.32 31.44
C VAL A 176 -0.25 -3.07 30.67
N LYS A 177 -0.86 -4.05 31.33
CA LYS A 177 -2.06 -4.74 30.87
C LYS A 177 -3.13 -4.72 31.96
N ILE A 178 -4.38 -4.70 31.52
CA ILE A 178 -5.57 -4.74 32.39
C ILE A 178 -6.35 -6.02 32.08
N GLY A 179 -6.64 -6.82 33.10
CA GLY A 179 -7.39 -8.06 33.00
C GLY A 179 -8.86 -7.82 32.71
N SER A 180 -9.42 -8.65 31.84
CA SER A 180 -10.83 -8.59 31.47
C SER A 180 -11.36 -9.97 31.10
N TYR A 181 -12.68 -10.14 31.11
CA TYR A 181 -13.32 -11.25 30.40
C TYR A 181 -13.19 -11.07 28.89
N GLN A 182 -13.27 -12.17 28.14
CA GLN A 182 -13.02 -12.16 26.69
C GLN A 182 -14.14 -11.55 25.84
N GLY A 183 -15.28 -11.20 26.45
CA GLY A 183 -16.42 -10.59 25.76
C GLY A 183 -17.73 -11.33 26.04
N TYR A 184 -18.54 -11.51 25.00
CA TYR A 184 -19.88 -12.08 25.05
C TYR A 184 -20.07 -13.25 24.08
N MET A 185 -20.77 -14.28 24.53
CA MET A 185 -21.26 -15.37 23.69
C MET A 185 -22.69 -15.72 24.08
N ASN A 186 -23.59 -15.78 23.11
CA ASN A 186 -25.03 -16.02 23.32
C ASN A 186 -25.67 -15.04 24.32
N GLY A 187 -25.20 -13.80 24.35
CA GLY A 187 -25.70 -12.74 25.24
C GLY A 187 -25.10 -12.75 26.65
N GLU A 188 -24.29 -13.75 26.99
CA GLU A 188 -23.68 -13.92 28.31
C GLU A 188 -22.18 -13.63 28.26
N VAL A 189 -21.62 -13.15 29.38
CA VAL A 189 -20.17 -12.92 29.51
C VAL A 189 -19.44 -14.26 29.50
N VAL A 190 -18.40 -14.37 28.68
CA VAL A 190 -17.59 -15.60 28.59
C VAL A 190 -16.68 -15.71 29.81
N SER A 191 -16.55 -16.90 30.41
CA SER A 191 -15.74 -17.11 31.62
C SER A 191 -14.23 -16.99 31.41
N GLY A 192 -13.75 -17.11 30.17
CA GLY A 192 -12.34 -16.94 29.83
C GLY A 192 -11.90 -15.49 30.02
N THR A 193 -10.67 -15.30 30.50
CA THR A 193 -10.06 -13.97 30.71
C THR A 193 -8.95 -13.69 29.70
N SER A 194 -8.65 -12.41 29.48
CA SER A 194 -7.57 -11.92 28.63
C SER A 194 -6.92 -10.67 29.24
N LEU A 195 -5.75 -10.30 28.72
CA LEU A 195 -5.01 -9.11 29.11
C LEU A 195 -5.13 -8.04 28.03
N ILE A 196 -5.71 -6.90 28.38
CA ILE A 196 -5.92 -5.76 27.52
C ILE A 196 -4.70 -4.84 27.58
N SER A 197 -4.22 -4.41 26.42
CA SER A 197 -3.19 -3.37 26.26
C SER A 197 -3.89 -2.02 26.22
N PRO A 198 -3.86 -1.24 27.31
CA PRO A 198 -4.69 -0.06 27.47
C PRO A 198 -4.16 1.15 26.68
N PHE A 199 -5.04 2.11 26.45
CA PHE A 199 -4.70 3.44 25.96
C PHE A 199 -3.99 4.24 27.04
N ILE A 200 -2.86 4.88 26.72
CA ILE A 200 -2.10 5.68 27.67
C ILE A 200 -2.42 7.17 27.51
N THR A 201 -2.66 7.85 28.63
CA THR A 201 -2.69 9.31 28.73
C THR A 201 -1.52 9.75 29.59
N ILE A 202 -0.72 10.68 29.08
CA ILE A 202 0.48 11.21 29.75
C ILE A 202 0.12 12.63 30.23
N PRO A 203 0.30 12.97 31.51
CA PRO A 203 0.02 14.31 32.01
C PRO A 203 0.94 15.34 31.34
N GLU A 204 0.49 16.59 31.24
CA GLU A 204 1.28 17.69 30.67
C GLU A 204 2.68 17.79 31.34
N GLY A 205 3.73 17.80 30.52
CA GLY A 205 5.12 17.80 30.98
C GLY A 205 5.64 16.46 31.54
N GLY A 206 4.82 15.41 31.55
CA GLY A 206 5.18 14.07 32.00
C GLY A 206 5.81 13.18 30.91
N LYS A 207 6.23 11.97 31.29
CA LYS A 207 6.69 10.92 30.36
C LYS A 207 5.93 9.62 30.60
N ALA A 208 5.68 8.86 29.54
CA ALA A 208 5.03 7.55 29.61
C ALA A 208 5.68 6.63 30.65
N GLY A 209 4.85 6.02 31.51
CA GLY A 209 5.30 5.10 32.56
C GLY A 209 5.76 5.77 33.85
N GLN A 210 5.53 7.08 34.02
CA GLN A 210 5.79 7.83 35.25
C GLN A 210 4.50 8.16 36.01
N ASN A 211 4.65 8.75 37.20
CA ASN A 211 3.53 9.22 38.02
C ASN A 211 2.58 10.12 37.23
N GLY A 212 1.28 9.92 37.43
CA GLY A 212 0.20 10.63 36.75
C GLY A 212 -0.16 10.06 35.38
N CYS A 213 0.64 9.17 34.78
CA CYS A 213 0.20 8.46 33.57
C CYS A 213 -1.04 7.62 33.87
N SER A 214 -2.06 7.73 33.02
CA SER A 214 -3.30 6.97 33.13
C SER A 214 -3.40 5.94 32.02
N TYR A 215 -3.85 4.73 32.36
CA TYR A 215 -4.05 3.62 31.44
C TYR A 215 -5.54 3.27 31.39
N THR A 216 -6.17 3.55 30.26
CA THR A 216 -7.60 3.36 30.03
C THR A 216 -7.84 2.10 29.22
N ALA A 217 -8.66 1.19 29.73
CA ALA A 217 -9.15 0.01 29.02
C ALA A 217 -10.69 -0.05 29.08
N ILE A 218 -11.28 -0.44 27.97
CA ILE A 218 -12.64 -0.97 27.90
C ILE A 218 -12.56 -2.47 28.15
N VAL A 219 -13.37 -2.94 29.08
CA VAL A 219 -13.33 -4.31 29.60
C VAL A 219 -14.72 -4.93 29.56
N ALA A 220 -14.79 -6.23 29.28
CA ALA A 220 -16.01 -7.00 29.44
C ALA A 220 -16.29 -7.15 30.95
N PRO A 221 -17.45 -6.67 31.44
CA PRO A 221 -17.81 -6.73 32.85
C PRO A 221 -18.15 -8.17 33.28
N GLY A 222 -18.22 -8.42 34.58
CA GLY A 222 -18.54 -9.74 35.12
C GLY A 222 -18.40 -9.80 36.64
N LYS A 223 -18.63 -10.99 37.20
CA LYS A 223 -18.42 -11.26 38.63
C LYS A 223 -16.93 -11.11 38.98
N ALA A 224 -16.62 -10.96 40.27
CA ALA A 224 -15.23 -10.99 40.71
C ALA A 224 -14.58 -12.35 40.40
N GLU A 225 -13.33 -12.33 39.92
CA GLU A 225 -12.51 -13.51 39.65
C GLU A 225 -11.18 -13.36 40.39
N THR A 226 -10.98 -14.17 41.43
CA THR A 226 -9.88 -13.99 42.40
C THR A 226 -8.53 -14.49 41.91
N THR A 227 -8.51 -15.35 40.88
CA THR A 227 -7.28 -16.00 40.41
C THR A 227 -6.71 -15.41 39.13
N ALA A 228 -7.56 -14.84 38.27
CA ALA A 228 -7.12 -14.24 37.02
C ALA A 228 -6.33 -12.94 37.28
N THR A 229 -5.31 -12.70 36.45
CA THR A 229 -4.54 -11.44 36.47
C THR A 229 -5.46 -10.26 36.17
N PHE A 230 -5.49 -9.29 37.08
CA PHE A 230 -6.16 -8.01 36.86
C PHE A 230 -5.21 -6.92 36.36
N VAL A 231 -3.96 -6.91 36.82
CA VAL A 231 -2.94 -5.99 36.31
C VAL A 231 -1.64 -6.74 36.10
N SER A 232 -0.97 -6.51 34.98
CA SER A 232 0.42 -6.91 34.79
C SER A 232 1.22 -5.78 34.18
N LEU A 233 2.49 -5.63 34.54
CA LEU A 233 3.38 -4.62 34.00
C LEU A 233 4.83 -5.04 34.16
N ASN A 234 5.73 -4.39 33.44
CA ASN A 234 7.17 -4.49 33.66
C ASN A 234 7.68 -3.24 34.38
N TYR A 235 8.46 -3.43 35.44
CA TYR A 235 9.12 -2.35 36.16
C TYR A 235 10.54 -2.76 36.51
N LEU A 236 11.52 -1.93 36.10
CA LEU A 236 12.96 -2.18 36.32
C LEU A 236 13.45 -3.56 35.81
N GLY A 237 12.82 -4.09 34.76
CA GLY A 237 13.17 -5.38 34.16
C GLY A 237 12.46 -6.59 34.79
N GLU A 238 11.64 -6.39 35.82
CA GLU A 238 10.82 -7.44 36.43
C GLU A 238 9.36 -7.33 35.99
N ASP A 239 8.74 -8.48 35.68
CA ASP A 239 7.32 -8.56 35.38
C ASP A 239 6.52 -8.72 36.69
N LEU A 240 5.71 -7.72 37.00
CA LEU A 240 4.86 -7.65 38.18
C LEU A 240 3.42 -7.97 37.79
N VAL A 241 2.77 -8.82 38.60
CA VAL A 241 1.42 -9.34 38.32
C VAL A 241 0.57 -9.25 39.59
N MET A 242 -0.65 -8.73 39.42
CA MET A 242 -1.67 -8.65 40.47
C MET A 242 -2.91 -9.43 40.02
N PRO A 243 -3.26 -10.53 40.70
CA PRO A 243 -4.51 -11.26 40.46
C PRO A 243 -5.71 -10.56 41.10
N GLY A 244 -6.92 -10.97 40.71
CA GLY A 244 -8.17 -10.51 41.32
C GLY A 244 -8.89 -9.48 40.47
N ILE A 245 -9.52 -9.91 39.36
CA ILE A 245 -10.40 -9.03 38.58
C ILE A 245 -11.62 -8.71 39.47
N PRO A 246 -11.90 -7.43 39.79
CA PRO A 246 -13.02 -7.05 40.63
C PRO A 246 -14.35 -7.26 39.90
N GLU A 247 -15.46 -7.24 40.63
CA GLU A 247 -16.78 -7.21 40.01
C GLU A 247 -16.98 -5.88 39.28
N LEU A 248 -17.29 -5.95 37.99
CA LEU A 248 -17.49 -4.80 37.11
C LEU A 248 -18.88 -4.86 36.49
N GLN A 249 -19.51 -3.70 36.28
CA GLN A 249 -20.86 -3.57 35.73
C GLN A 249 -20.86 -2.81 34.39
N PRO A 250 -21.71 -3.21 33.43
CA PRO A 250 -21.89 -2.47 32.18
C PRO A 250 -22.22 -0.99 32.39
N GLY A 251 -21.64 -0.12 31.55
CA GLY A 251 -21.90 1.33 31.55
C GLY A 251 -21.30 2.10 32.72
N LYS A 252 -20.41 1.48 33.50
CA LYS A 252 -19.70 2.13 34.61
C LYS A 252 -18.24 2.40 34.28
N CYS A 253 -17.69 3.43 34.89
CA CYS A 253 -16.27 3.76 34.90
C CYS A 253 -15.70 3.49 36.28
N TYR A 254 -14.54 2.81 36.33
CA TYR A 254 -13.82 2.46 37.53
C TYR A 254 -12.43 3.07 37.48
N GLU A 255 -12.15 4.01 38.37
CA GLU A 255 -10.88 4.72 38.43
C GLU A 255 -10.08 4.22 39.63
N PHE A 256 -8.91 3.64 39.36
CA PHE A 256 -7.98 3.11 40.35
C PHE A 256 -6.69 3.92 40.37
N THR A 257 -6.10 4.07 41.55
CA THR A 257 -4.68 4.44 41.66
C THR A 257 -3.85 3.18 41.68
N LEU A 258 -2.92 3.01 40.73
CA LEU A 258 -1.96 1.91 40.65
C LEU A 258 -0.61 2.38 41.20
N LYS A 259 -0.27 1.94 42.42
CA LYS A 259 0.99 2.25 43.08
C LYS A 259 2.06 1.21 42.72
N VAL A 260 3.25 1.67 42.37
CA VAL A 260 4.41 0.82 42.04
C VAL A 260 5.60 1.20 42.90
N GLU A 261 5.93 0.39 43.90
CA GLU A 261 7.03 0.64 44.85
C GLU A 261 7.97 -0.58 44.89
N GLY A 262 9.18 -0.42 44.35
CA GLY A 262 10.14 -1.52 44.24
C GLY A 262 9.57 -2.67 43.41
N SER A 263 9.52 -3.88 43.98
CA SER A 263 8.95 -5.08 43.36
C SER A 263 7.49 -5.34 43.76
N VAL A 264 6.79 -4.33 44.31
CA VAL A 264 5.41 -4.46 44.81
C VAL A 264 4.49 -3.52 44.05
N ILE A 265 3.34 -4.04 43.62
CA ILE A 265 2.23 -3.26 43.07
C ILE A 265 1.00 -3.36 43.96
N SER A 266 0.27 -2.25 44.12
CA SER A 266 -1.02 -2.20 44.83
C SER A 266 -2.00 -1.27 44.11
N ILE A 267 -3.30 -1.52 44.26
CA ILE A 267 -4.37 -0.67 43.73
C ILE A 267 -5.24 -0.12 44.85
N SER A 268 -5.77 1.09 44.68
CA SER A 268 -6.77 1.66 45.59
C SER A 268 -8.13 0.96 45.47
N GLU A 269 -9.05 1.23 46.41
CA GLU A 269 -10.48 1.06 46.09
C GLU A 269 -10.85 1.96 44.90
N PRO A 270 -11.70 1.49 43.97
CA PRO A 270 -12.04 2.28 42.80
C PRO A 270 -13.03 3.40 43.14
N ILE A 271 -12.84 4.56 42.51
CA ILE A 271 -13.91 5.53 42.36
C ILE A 271 -14.82 5.03 41.23
N VAL A 272 -16.08 4.78 41.54
CA VAL A 272 -17.06 4.25 40.59
C VAL A 272 -18.02 5.35 40.17
N SER A 273 -18.08 5.63 38.88
CA SER A 273 -18.95 6.63 38.29
C SER A 273 -19.73 6.06 37.10
N PRO A 274 -20.83 6.69 36.67
CA PRO A 274 -21.35 6.43 35.34
C PRO A 274 -20.27 6.76 34.30
N TRP A 275 -20.27 6.08 33.16
CA TRP A 275 -19.26 6.31 32.12
C TRP A 275 -19.49 7.64 31.34
N ASP A 276 -19.71 8.77 32.02
CA ASP A 276 -19.89 10.16 31.51
C ASP A 276 -18.92 11.16 32.13
N SER A 277 -18.48 10.87 33.35
CA SER A 277 -17.91 11.82 34.31
C SER A 277 -16.39 11.67 34.47
N GLY A 278 -15.81 10.63 33.90
CA GLY A 278 -14.36 10.49 33.75
C GLY A 278 -13.87 11.44 32.67
N THR A 279 -13.47 12.65 33.08
CA THR A 279 -12.64 13.51 32.24
C THR A 279 -11.30 12.79 32.08
N ILE A 280 -10.85 12.51 30.86
CA ILE A 280 -9.41 12.31 30.65
C ILE A 280 -8.78 13.67 30.94
N GLN A 281 -8.31 13.87 32.17
CA GLN A 281 -7.69 15.13 32.54
C GLN A 281 -6.35 15.27 31.83
N GLY A 282 -6.24 16.31 31.00
CA GLY A 282 -5.02 17.06 30.71
C GLY A 282 -3.80 16.26 30.28
N GLY A 283 -3.59 16.22 28.97
CA GLY A 283 -2.37 15.77 28.32
C GLY A 283 -2.67 15.38 26.89
N ASP A 284 -1.98 15.98 25.91
CA ASP A 284 -2.16 15.60 24.51
C ASP A 284 -2.03 14.08 24.38
N ALA A 285 -3.08 13.45 23.87
CA ALA A 285 -3.08 12.05 23.52
C ALA A 285 -2.08 11.85 22.37
N GLU A 286 -0.82 11.57 22.71
CA GLU A 286 0.14 11.15 21.70
C GLU A 286 -0.23 9.74 21.24
N GLU A 287 -0.85 9.66 20.06
CA GLU A 287 -0.97 8.42 19.31
C GLU A 287 0.42 7.79 19.23
N LEU A 288 0.54 6.52 19.61
CA LEU A 288 1.79 5.78 19.66
C LEU A 288 2.42 5.80 18.26
N GLN A 289 3.37 6.73 18.05
CA GLN A 289 4.03 6.94 16.77
C GLN A 289 4.94 5.76 16.50
N LEU A 290 4.49 4.84 15.66
CA LEU A 290 5.31 3.71 15.26
C LEU A 290 6.47 4.21 14.40
N ALA A 291 7.68 3.73 14.69
CA ALA A 291 8.85 4.02 13.88
C ALA A 291 8.81 3.30 12.52
N ALA A 292 8.12 2.17 12.46
CA ALA A 292 7.91 1.35 11.27
C ALA A 292 6.68 0.45 11.45
N TYR A 293 6.22 -0.13 10.34
CA TYR A 293 5.19 -1.16 10.33
C TYR A 293 5.77 -2.52 9.95
N TYR A 294 5.21 -3.59 10.52
CA TYR A 294 5.62 -4.97 10.26
C TYR A 294 4.45 -5.76 9.69
N VAL A 295 4.69 -6.50 8.61
CA VAL A 295 3.65 -7.17 7.82
C VAL A 295 4.01 -8.63 7.57
N LYS A 296 3.08 -9.54 7.85
CA LYS A 296 3.15 -10.98 7.50
C LYS A 296 1.97 -11.36 6.61
N GLU A 297 2.12 -12.42 5.82
CA GLU A 297 1.06 -12.88 4.91
C GLU A 297 -0.23 -13.14 5.71
N GLN A 298 -0.09 -13.86 6.82
CA GLN A 298 -1.13 -13.98 7.84
C GLN A 298 -0.83 -13.03 9.00
N PRO A 299 -1.83 -12.28 9.51
CA PRO A 299 -1.63 -11.39 10.65
C PRO A 299 -1.16 -12.17 11.88
N ALA A 300 -0.29 -11.56 12.68
CA ALA A 300 0.21 -12.10 13.93
C ALA A 300 -0.28 -11.28 15.13
N GLY A 301 -0.45 -11.94 16.27
CA GLY A 301 -0.84 -11.29 17.53
C GLY A 301 -2.10 -10.44 17.38
N ASN A 302 -1.96 -9.14 17.67
CA ASN A 302 -3.07 -8.18 17.56
C ASN A 302 -3.14 -7.43 16.21
N ALA A 303 -2.30 -7.80 15.24
CA ALA A 303 -2.28 -7.26 13.87
C ALA A 303 -2.09 -5.74 13.74
N THR A 304 -1.50 -5.06 14.72
CA THR A 304 -1.23 -3.62 14.66
C THR A 304 -0.05 -3.23 13.79
N GLY A 305 0.83 -4.18 13.51
CA GLY A 305 2.08 -3.96 12.79
C GLY A 305 3.14 -3.23 13.62
N MET A 306 3.09 -3.28 14.95
CA MET A 306 4.11 -2.65 15.82
C MET A 306 5.46 -3.38 15.83
N ASP A 307 5.43 -4.69 15.61
CA ASP A 307 6.55 -5.62 15.60
C ASP A 307 6.14 -6.91 14.84
N TRP A 308 7.05 -7.85 14.65
CA TRP A 308 6.78 -9.10 13.94
C TRP A 308 5.79 -10.03 14.66
N ASP A 309 5.68 -9.94 15.99
CA ASP A 309 4.76 -10.77 16.79
C ASP A 309 3.33 -10.23 16.74
N ASN A 310 3.18 -8.96 16.38
CA ASN A 310 1.93 -8.24 16.19
C ASN A 310 1.74 -7.77 14.74
N ALA A 311 2.40 -8.42 13.79
CA ALA A 311 2.44 -8.02 12.39
C ALA A 311 1.05 -7.93 11.77
N MET A 312 0.81 -6.88 10.98
CA MET A 312 -0.45 -6.72 10.25
C MET A 312 -0.51 -7.65 9.03
N GLY A 313 -1.72 -7.97 8.58
CA GLY A 313 -1.96 -8.75 7.36
C GLY A 313 -2.12 -7.88 6.10
N VAL A 314 -2.23 -8.53 4.93
CA VAL A 314 -2.35 -7.85 3.62
C VAL A 314 -3.53 -6.87 3.53
N ASP A 315 -4.67 -7.19 4.14
CA ASP A 315 -5.86 -6.32 4.10
C ASP A 315 -5.63 -5.02 4.90
N ALA A 316 -4.94 -5.12 6.05
CA ALA A 316 -4.58 -3.94 6.85
C ALA A 316 -3.52 -3.09 6.15
N LEU A 317 -2.52 -3.71 5.52
CA LEU A 317 -1.53 -3.00 4.69
C LEU A 317 -2.22 -2.25 3.54
N ARG A 318 -3.14 -2.91 2.83
CA ARG A 318 -3.91 -2.29 1.75
C ARG A 318 -4.68 -1.07 2.26
N ASN A 319 -5.40 -1.21 3.36
CA ASN A 319 -6.18 -0.13 3.96
C ASN A 319 -5.32 1.05 4.44
N LEU A 320 -4.10 0.76 4.91
CA LEU A 320 -3.14 1.78 5.33
C LEU A 320 -2.64 2.61 4.13
N LEU A 321 -2.29 1.94 3.04
CA LEU A 321 -1.76 2.58 1.82
C LEU A 321 -2.86 3.26 0.98
N GLN A 322 -4.05 2.67 0.90
CA GLN A 322 -5.05 3.08 -0.07
C GLN A 322 -5.63 4.46 0.24
N THR A 323 -5.91 5.20 -0.82
CA THR A 323 -6.77 6.38 -0.77
C THR A 323 -8.18 5.96 -0.44
N ASN A 324 -8.73 6.61 0.57
CA ASN A 324 -10.08 6.43 1.02
C ASN A 324 -11.01 7.47 0.36
N GLY A 325 -12.29 7.13 0.14
CA GLY A 325 -13.31 8.08 -0.30
C GLY A 325 -13.47 9.27 0.66
N ASN A 326 -13.05 9.10 1.91
CA ASN A 326 -12.87 10.17 2.88
C ASN A 326 -11.42 10.69 2.88
N SER A 327 -11.22 11.93 2.44
CA SER A 327 -9.91 12.57 2.38
C SER A 327 -9.27 12.79 3.75
N ALA A 328 -10.06 12.93 4.83
CA ALA A 328 -9.54 13.06 6.19
C ALA A 328 -8.84 11.77 6.65
N VAL A 329 -9.40 10.60 6.30
CA VAL A 329 -8.79 9.28 6.57
C VAL A 329 -7.48 9.13 5.79
N SER A 330 -7.49 9.50 4.51
CA SER A 330 -6.28 9.46 3.68
C SER A 330 -5.17 10.35 4.27
N ASN A 331 -5.50 11.56 4.72
CA ASN A 331 -4.53 12.46 5.35
C ASN A 331 -4.06 11.97 6.73
N ALA A 332 -4.93 11.32 7.51
CA ALA A 332 -4.52 10.69 8.76
C ALA A 332 -3.55 9.52 8.51
N ASN A 333 -3.78 8.72 7.45
CA ASN A 333 -2.84 7.69 7.03
C ASN A 333 -1.52 8.27 6.51
N ALA A 334 -1.56 9.41 5.81
CA ALA A 334 -0.34 10.13 5.41
C ALA A 334 0.52 10.49 6.63
N VAL A 335 -0.06 11.02 7.71
CA VAL A 335 0.67 11.30 8.97
C VAL A 335 1.33 10.04 9.55
N LYS A 336 0.64 8.90 9.46
CA LYS A 336 1.15 7.61 9.95
C LYS A 336 2.28 7.06 9.10
N LEU A 337 2.30 7.36 7.80
CA LEU A 337 3.18 6.75 6.81
C LEU A 337 4.39 7.60 6.44
N ASP A 338 4.28 8.92 6.56
CA ASP A 338 5.30 9.84 6.08
C ASP A 338 6.65 9.62 6.79
N GLY A 339 7.68 9.35 5.99
CA GLY A 339 9.03 9.01 6.45
C GLY A 339 9.14 7.64 7.13
N LYS A 340 8.13 6.77 7.05
CA LYS A 340 8.14 5.44 7.69
C LYS A 340 8.56 4.33 6.74
N LYS A 341 9.08 3.27 7.38
CA LYS A 341 9.34 1.98 6.74
C LYS A 341 8.23 0.99 7.02
N ILE A 342 7.98 0.11 6.06
CA ILE A 342 7.10 -1.05 6.17
C ILE A 342 7.96 -2.29 5.86
N TYR A 343 8.21 -3.12 6.86
CA TYR A 343 8.94 -4.36 6.72
C TYR A 343 7.97 -5.49 6.44
N VAL A 344 8.24 -6.25 5.37
CA VAL A 344 7.34 -7.29 4.88
C VAL A 344 8.09 -8.61 4.85
N ALA A 345 7.57 -9.60 5.57
CA ALA A 345 8.10 -10.96 5.55
C ALA A 345 7.92 -11.62 4.17
N ALA A 346 8.60 -12.74 3.94
CA ALA A 346 8.32 -13.59 2.79
C ALA A 346 6.89 -14.13 2.87
N GLY A 347 6.28 -14.25 1.69
CA GLY A 347 4.88 -14.65 1.55
C GLY A 347 4.28 -14.15 0.25
N SER A 348 3.05 -14.60 -0.03
CA SER A 348 2.26 -14.18 -1.18
C SER A 348 1.08 -13.33 -0.74
N TYR A 349 1.18 -12.03 -0.99
CA TYR A 349 0.24 -11.02 -0.51
C TYR A 349 -0.70 -10.64 -1.65
N GLU A 350 -1.96 -11.05 -1.57
CA GLU A 350 -3.02 -10.61 -2.50
C GLU A 350 -3.34 -9.12 -2.30
N ILE A 351 -2.45 -8.24 -2.76
CA ILE A 351 -2.57 -6.80 -2.53
C ILE A 351 -3.60 -6.16 -3.45
N ALA A 352 -3.75 -6.69 -4.67
CA ALA A 352 -4.84 -6.34 -5.56
C ALA A 352 -5.95 -7.38 -5.38
N LYS A 353 -6.96 -7.02 -4.59
CA LYS A 353 -8.12 -7.86 -4.26
C LYS A 353 -9.30 -7.38 -5.12
N GLU A 354 -10.03 -8.32 -5.70
CA GLU A 354 -11.12 -8.03 -6.65
C GLU A 354 -10.67 -7.11 -7.81
N ASN A 355 -11.58 -6.28 -8.31
CA ASN A 355 -11.36 -5.35 -9.40
C ASN A 355 -10.71 -4.03 -8.92
N SER A 356 -9.86 -4.05 -7.91
CA SER A 356 -9.28 -2.80 -7.37
C SER A 356 -7.85 -3.05 -6.94
N GLY A 357 -6.90 -2.60 -7.77
CA GLY A 357 -5.55 -2.34 -7.30
C GLY A 357 -5.56 -1.19 -6.29
N VAL A 358 -4.41 -0.97 -5.66
CA VAL A 358 -4.27 0.02 -4.60
C VAL A 358 -4.04 1.39 -5.22
N LYS A 359 -5.04 2.28 -5.11
CA LYS A 359 -4.85 3.69 -5.42
C LYS A 359 -4.18 4.36 -4.22
N ILE A 360 -3.07 5.06 -4.43
CA ILE A 360 -2.30 5.75 -3.38
C ILE A 360 -2.13 7.22 -3.77
N GLU A 361 -2.83 8.11 -3.07
CA GLU A 361 -2.77 9.55 -3.21
C GLU A 361 -3.17 10.23 -1.88
N TYR A 362 -2.55 11.37 -1.60
CA TYR A 362 -2.70 12.08 -0.35
C TYR A 362 -2.99 13.56 -0.58
N ASN A 363 -3.96 13.89 -1.44
CA ASN A 363 -4.21 15.24 -1.97
C ASN A 363 -4.26 16.40 -0.96
N GLY A 364 -4.60 16.15 0.31
CA GLY A 364 -4.67 17.18 1.35
C GLY A 364 -3.45 17.27 2.27
N TYR A 365 -2.40 16.49 2.00
CA TYR A 365 -1.15 16.57 2.75
C TYR A 365 -0.29 17.74 2.25
N SER A 366 0.65 18.23 3.05
CA SER A 366 1.40 19.45 2.71
C SER A 366 2.57 19.20 1.76
N LYS A 367 3.00 17.95 1.62
CA LYS A 367 4.14 17.51 0.81
C LYS A 367 3.92 16.09 0.28
N GLN A 368 4.85 15.58 -0.52
CA GLN A 368 4.84 14.15 -0.85
C GLN A 368 5.02 13.33 0.43
N VAL A 369 4.18 12.31 0.58
CA VAL A 369 4.30 11.32 1.65
C VAL A 369 5.38 10.32 1.23
N GLU A 370 6.43 10.23 2.03
CA GLU A 370 7.57 9.34 1.77
C GLU A 370 7.33 7.97 2.43
N ILE A 371 7.28 6.90 1.63
CA ILE A 371 7.04 5.54 2.12
C ILE A 371 8.11 4.60 1.59
N THR A 372 8.71 3.79 2.46
CA THR A 372 9.60 2.70 2.03
C THR A 372 9.04 1.35 2.44
N VAL A 373 8.85 0.45 1.49
CA VAL A 373 8.42 -0.94 1.70
C VAL A 373 9.60 -1.87 1.42
N GLU A 374 10.06 -2.60 2.43
CA GLU A 374 11.17 -3.55 2.32
C GLU A 374 10.66 -4.98 2.46
N GLY A 375 10.74 -5.74 1.37
CA GLY A 375 10.55 -7.19 1.39
C GLY A 375 11.83 -7.93 1.75
N GLY A 376 11.76 -9.26 1.84
CA GLY A 376 12.95 -10.08 2.02
C GLY A 376 13.17 -10.64 3.43
N TYR A 377 12.21 -10.48 4.35
CA TYR A 377 12.40 -10.90 5.75
C TYR A 377 11.93 -12.33 6.01
N ASP A 378 12.61 -13.05 6.90
CA ASP A 378 12.20 -14.39 7.33
C ASP A 378 10.80 -14.35 7.99
N PRO A 379 9.82 -15.17 7.55
CA PRO A 379 8.50 -15.29 8.19
C PRO A 379 8.55 -15.63 9.69
N ALA A 380 9.63 -16.28 10.13
CA ALA A 380 9.90 -16.62 11.53
C ALA A 380 10.56 -15.49 12.34
N SER A 381 10.70 -14.28 11.79
CA SER A 381 11.15 -13.11 12.56
C SER A 381 10.16 -12.78 13.69
N THR A 382 10.70 -12.29 14.81
CA THR A 382 9.98 -11.98 16.07
C THR A 382 10.46 -10.63 16.61
N GLY A 383 9.66 -9.97 17.45
CA GLY A 383 9.96 -8.62 17.94
C GLY A 383 10.30 -7.65 16.80
N THR A 384 11.36 -6.88 16.94
CA THR A 384 11.82 -5.90 15.93
C THR A 384 13.10 -6.35 15.22
N ASP A 385 13.39 -7.66 15.16
CA ASP A 385 14.61 -8.18 14.54
C ASP A 385 14.57 -8.03 13.01
N LEU A 386 15.45 -7.20 12.47
CA LEU A 386 15.60 -6.95 11.03
C LEU A 386 16.82 -7.66 10.44
N THR A 387 17.57 -8.43 11.23
CA THR A 387 18.83 -9.04 10.78
C THR A 387 18.61 -10.22 9.83
N LYS A 388 17.41 -10.81 9.85
CA LYS A 388 17.02 -11.96 9.02
C LYS A 388 16.43 -11.54 7.67
N ARG A 389 17.11 -10.62 6.98
CA ARG A 389 16.73 -10.18 5.63
C ARG A 389 17.66 -10.80 4.58
N ASP A 390 17.07 -11.47 3.60
CA ASP A 390 17.75 -12.02 2.42
C ASP A 390 16.75 -12.13 1.28
N THR A 391 16.84 -11.22 0.29
CA THR A 391 15.90 -11.14 -0.84
C THR A 391 16.03 -12.31 -1.83
N GLY A 392 17.16 -13.02 -1.83
CA GLY A 392 17.36 -14.22 -2.64
C GLY A 392 16.73 -15.47 -2.01
N LYS A 393 16.60 -15.50 -0.68
CA LYS A 393 16.04 -16.63 0.07
C LYS A 393 14.58 -16.44 0.46
N TYR A 394 14.20 -15.23 0.87
CA TYR A 394 12.91 -14.92 1.47
C TYR A 394 12.08 -14.06 0.50
N THR A 395 11.40 -14.67 -0.45
CA THR A 395 10.62 -13.93 -1.45
C THR A 395 9.35 -13.30 -0.86
N THR A 396 9.26 -11.97 -0.92
CA THR A 396 8.03 -11.21 -0.70
C THR A 396 7.36 -10.93 -2.05
N ALA A 397 6.17 -11.50 -2.28
CA ALA A 397 5.43 -11.35 -3.53
C ALA A 397 4.10 -10.63 -3.31
N PHE A 398 3.91 -9.50 -3.99
CA PHE A 398 2.61 -8.85 -4.13
C PHE A 398 1.92 -9.37 -5.39
N VAL A 399 0.73 -9.94 -5.21
CA VAL A 399 0.03 -10.66 -6.28
C VAL A 399 -1.37 -10.10 -6.50
N ARG A 400 -1.86 -10.27 -7.73
CA ARG A 400 -3.26 -10.03 -8.09
C ARG A 400 -4.11 -11.26 -7.76
N ASN A 401 -5.33 -11.07 -7.30
CA ASN A 401 -6.31 -12.16 -7.20
C ASN A 401 -6.75 -12.66 -8.59
N THR A 402 -6.66 -13.97 -8.85
CA THR A 402 -7.00 -14.60 -10.15
C THR A 402 -8.44 -15.10 -10.28
N GLY A 403 -9.25 -15.03 -9.22
CA GLY A 403 -10.60 -15.59 -9.16
C GLY A 403 -11.72 -14.70 -9.70
N SER A 404 -11.47 -13.40 -9.94
CA SER A 404 -12.49 -12.44 -10.33
C SER A 404 -12.55 -12.23 -11.86
N ASN A 405 -13.60 -12.73 -12.52
CA ASN A 405 -13.92 -12.51 -13.94
C ASN A 405 -14.49 -11.10 -14.25
N ALA A 406 -14.20 -10.09 -13.44
CA ALA A 406 -14.97 -8.85 -13.48
C ALA A 406 -14.19 -7.68 -14.10
N ALA A 407 -14.91 -6.88 -14.88
CA ALA A 407 -14.38 -5.98 -15.91
C ALA A 407 -13.98 -4.58 -15.41
N ALA A 408 -13.47 -4.43 -14.18
CA ALA A 408 -13.37 -3.10 -13.56
C ALA A 408 -12.11 -2.83 -12.74
N THR A 409 -10.96 -3.44 -13.04
CA THR A 409 -9.71 -3.07 -12.34
C THR A 409 -9.39 -1.60 -12.54
N THR A 410 -9.02 -0.93 -11.43
CA THR A 410 -8.12 0.23 -11.51
C THR A 410 -6.98 -0.11 -12.47
N ASP A 411 -6.56 0.85 -13.28
CA ASP A 411 -5.64 0.63 -14.40
C ASP A 411 -4.37 -0.20 -14.05
N ALA A 412 -3.93 -0.20 -12.78
CA ALA A 412 -2.79 -0.97 -12.28
C ALA A 412 -3.02 -1.66 -10.92
N MET A 413 -2.14 -2.60 -10.56
CA MET A 413 -2.01 -3.16 -9.20
C MET A 413 -1.68 -2.06 -8.19
N PHE A 414 -0.81 -1.11 -8.56
CA PHE A 414 -0.59 0.13 -7.82
C PHE A 414 -0.81 1.34 -8.72
N CYS A 415 -1.81 2.16 -8.39
CA CYS A 415 -2.10 3.43 -9.05
C CYS A 415 -1.62 4.57 -8.15
N LEU A 416 -0.51 5.21 -8.51
CA LEU A 416 0.04 6.32 -7.73
C LEU A 416 -0.55 7.62 -8.24
N GLY A 417 -1.26 8.36 -7.39
CA GLY A 417 -1.82 9.66 -7.68
C GLY A 417 -0.96 10.79 -7.12
N ASN A 418 -1.57 11.82 -6.55
CA ASN A 418 -0.86 13.00 -6.09
C ASN A 418 -0.19 12.82 -4.71
N GLN A 419 0.92 13.54 -4.49
CA GLN A 419 1.64 13.66 -3.22
C GLN A 419 2.13 12.34 -2.63
N ILE A 420 2.70 11.50 -3.48
CA ILE A 420 3.30 10.24 -3.06
C ILE A 420 4.72 10.11 -3.58
N ASP A 421 5.63 9.68 -2.71
CA ASP A 421 6.95 9.17 -3.06
C ASP A 421 7.13 7.80 -2.39
N ILE A 422 7.05 6.72 -3.17
CA ILE A 422 7.06 5.36 -2.65
C ILE A 422 8.23 4.56 -3.21
N THR A 423 8.96 3.90 -2.31
CA THR A 423 10.04 2.97 -2.60
C THR A 423 9.63 1.55 -2.25
N PHE A 424 9.87 0.61 -3.16
CA PHE A 424 9.84 -0.82 -2.87
C PHE A 424 11.25 -1.41 -3.04
N ASP A 425 11.74 -2.12 -2.02
CA ASP A 425 13.04 -2.81 -2.04
C ASP A 425 12.88 -4.31 -1.78
N GLY A 426 13.30 -5.15 -2.72
CA GLY A 426 13.35 -6.61 -2.54
C GLY A 426 11.99 -7.29 -2.69
N CYS A 427 11.13 -6.74 -3.54
CA CYS A 427 9.75 -7.22 -3.73
C CYS A 427 9.54 -7.79 -5.15
N THR A 428 8.71 -8.83 -5.25
CA THR A 428 8.18 -9.32 -6.51
C THR A 428 6.75 -8.83 -6.71
N PHE A 429 6.42 -8.33 -7.89
CA PHE A 429 5.08 -7.95 -8.31
C PHE A 429 4.63 -8.88 -9.42
N ASP A 430 3.60 -9.68 -9.17
CA ASP A 430 3.14 -10.73 -10.08
C ASP A 430 1.68 -10.49 -10.48
N GLY A 431 1.46 -10.18 -11.75
CA GLY A 431 0.11 -10.03 -12.30
C GLY A 431 -0.65 -11.36 -12.43
N GLN A 432 0.08 -12.48 -12.32
CA GLN A 432 -0.41 -13.85 -12.43
C GLN A 432 -1.14 -14.17 -13.75
N TYR A 433 -0.95 -13.35 -14.79
CA TYR A 433 -1.43 -13.70 -16.13
C TYR A 433 -0.50 -14.71 -16.79
N LYS A 434 -1.06 -15.67 -17.51
CA LYS A 434 -0.30 -16.50 -18.44
C LYS A 434 -0.05 -15.72 -19.73
N GLN A 435 0.98 -16.15 -20.47
CA GLN A 435 1.27 -15.57 -21.77
C GLN A 435 0.08 -15.80 -22.73
N GLY A 436 -0.49 -14.72 -23.26
CA GLY A 436 -1.66 -14.76 -24.15
C GLY A 436 -3.01 -14.65 -23.45
N ASP A 437 -3.06 -14.65 -22.11
CA ASP A 437 -4.29 -14.29 -21.40
C ASP A 437 -4.69 -12.85 -21.74
N LYS A 438 -5.99 -12.62 -21.91
CA LYS A 438 -6.49 -11.24 -21.96
C LYS A 438 -6.33 -10.62 -20.58
N GLY A 439 -5.68 -9.47 -20.52
CA GLY A 439 -5.49 -8.74 -19.26
C GLY A 439 -5.79 -7.26 -19.38
N ASN A 440 -6.18 -6.67 -18.27
CA ASN A 440 -6.53 -5.26 -18.14
C ASN A 440 -5.84 -4.61 -16.94
N VAL A 441 -4.69 -5.11 -16.51
CA VAL A 441 -4.03 -4.59 -15.30
C VAL A 441 -2.56 -4.35 -15.59
N ASN A 442 -2.13 -3.11 -15.41
CA ASN A 442 -0.73 -2.76 -15.33
C ASN A 442 -0.13 -3.18 -13.99
N GLY A 443 1.18 -3.38 -13.89
CA GLY A 443 1.84 -3.49 -12.58
C GLY A 443 1.74 -2.18 -11.82
N PHE A 444 2.25 -1.12 -12.43
CA PHE A 444 2.25 0.23 -11.87
C PHE A 444 1.69 1.23 -12.86
N TYR A 445 0.91 2.19 -12.33
CA TYR A 445 0.53 3.39 -13.05
C TYR A 445 0.94 4.62 -12.25
N ALA A 446 2.05 5.24 -12.66
CA ALA A 446 2.60 6.44 -12.03
C ALA A 446 1.88 7.72 -12.49
N ALA A 447 1.50 8.54 -11.51
CA ALA A 447 0.67 9.74 -11.63
C ALA A 447 -0.65 9.53 -12.38
N ALA A 448 -1.37 8.46 -12.05
CA ALA A 448 -2.74 8.23 -12.47
C ALA A 448 -3.63 9.41 -12.00
N GLY A 449 -3.94 10.35 -12.90
CA GLY A 449 -4.69 11.58 -12.56
C GLY A 449 -3.87 12.88 -12.53
N GLN A 450 -2.62 12.90 -13.04
CA GLN A 450 -1.78 14.10 -13.25
C GLN A 450 -1.21 14.79 -11.98
N GLY A 451 -1.18 14.10 -10.84
CA GLY A 451 -0.54 14.56 -9.60
C GLY A 451 0.99 14.45 -9.56
N ASN A 452 1.62 14.88 -8.47
CA ASN A 452 3.06 14.68 -8.21
C ASN A 452 3.30 13.30 -7.58
N ALA A 453 3.80 12.34 -8.37
CA ALA A 453 4.05 10.97 -7.97
C ALA A 453 5.50 10.57 -8.26
N SER A 454 6.12 9.86 -7.34
CA SER A 454 7.42 9.20 -7.54
C SER A 454 7.34 7.73 -7.15
N LEU A 455 7.87 6.87 -8.03
CA LEU A 455 7.99 5.42 -7.81
C LEU A 455 9.45 5.03 -7.88
N GLN A 456 9.93 4.33 -6.86
CA GLN A 456 11.28 3.79 -6.81
C GLN A 456 11.19 2.27 -6.61
N LEU A 457 11.78 1.51 -7.52
CA LEU A 457 11.89 0.05 -7.40
C LEU A 457 13.36 -0.32 -7.28
N LYS A 458 13.72 -1.06 -6.23
CA LYS A 458 15.08 -1.50 -5.93
C LYS A 458 15.11 -3.01 -5.72
N ASN A 459 15.99 -3.74 -6.40
CA ASN A 459 16.07 -5.21 -6.25
C ASN A 459 14.72 -5.92 -6.47
N CYS A 460 13.90 -5.41 -7.39
CA CYS A 460 12.52 -5.85 -7.57
C CYS A 460 12.34 -6.64 -8.87
N VAL A 461 11.31 -7.49 -8.90
CA VAL A 461 10.87 -8.20 -10.11
C VAL A 461 9.44 -7.79 -10.42
N VAL A 462 9.14 -7.39 -11.66
CA VAL A 462 7.76 -7.12 -12.13
C VAL A 462 7.45 -8.03 -13.29
N LYS A 463 6.47 -8.92 -13.11
CA LYS A 463 6.21 -9.99 -14.07
C LYS A 463 4.74 -10.31 -14.29
N ASN A 464 4.49 -10.94 -15.43
CA ASN A 464 3.20 -11.56 -15.76
C ASN A 464 2.02 -10.56 -15.75
N PHE A 465 2.23 -9.31 -16.17
CA PHE A 465 1.14 -8.36 -16.39
C PHE A 465 0.74 -8.34 -17.86
N ASN A 466 -0.57 -8.49 -18.12
CA ASN A 466 -1.14 -8.36 -19.46
C ASN A 466 -2.09 -7.15 -19.52
N ARG A 467 -1.97 -6.32 -20.56
CA ARG A 467 -2.79 -5.13 -20.80
C ARG A 467 -3.16 -5.02 -22.28
N GLU A 468 -4.34 -5.56 -22.62
CA GLU A 468 -4.82 -5.69 -23.99
C GLU A 468 -5.93 -4.72 -24.38
N SER A 469 -6.68 -4.14 -23.43
CA SER A 469 -7.76 -3.18 -23.73
C SER A 469 -7.28 -1.79 -24.17
N ALA A 470 -6.01 -1.45 -23.94
CA ALA A 470 -5.45 -0.14 -24.25
C ALA A 470 -4.45 -0.21 -25.41
N SER A 471 -4.53 0.77 -26.34
CA SER A 471 -3.54 0.93 -27.41
C SER A 471 -2.17 1.38 -26.90
N ASP A 472 -2.16 2.05 -25.74
CA ASP A 472 -0.98 2.56 -25.07
C ASP A 472 -0.94 1.97 -23.65
N ALA A 473 -0.23 0.85 -23.50
CA ALA A 473 -0.39 -0.05 -22.38
C ALA A 473 0.72 0.04 -21.33
N GLY A 474 2.01 -0.24 -21.65
CA GLY A 474 3.08 -0.25 -20.63
C GLY A 474 2.82 -1.29 -19.55
N ALA A 475 2.67 -2.57 -19.92
CA ALA A 475 2.01 -3.56 -19.07
C ALA A 475 2.65 -3.74 -17.67
N ALA A 476 3.98 -3.64 -17.55
CA ALA A 476 4.61 -3.59 -16.25
C ALA A 476 4.46 -2.20 -15.60
N ILE A 477 4.86 -1.15 -16.32
CA ILE A 477 4.89 0.23 -15.81
C ILE A 477 4.36 1.19 -16.87
N LYS A 478 3.33 1.95 -16.49
CA LYS A 478 2.82 3.08 -17.25
C LYS A 478 3.12 4.38 -16.51
N ILE A 479 3.65 5.37 -17.22
CA ILE A 479 3.98 6.68 -16.67
C ILE A 479 3.11 7.74 -17.37
N ALA A 480 2.13 8.29 -16.66
CA ALA A 480 1.31 9.40 -17.18
C ALA A 480 1.95 10.76 -16.95
N LYS A 481 2.63 10.94 -15.82
CA LYS A 481 3.37 12.13 -15.36
C LYS A 481 4.25 11.69 -14.17
N GLY A 482 5.26 12.47 -13.78
CA GLY A 482 6.07 12.15 -12.60
C GLY A 482 7.28 11.26 -12.89
N SER A 483 7.89 10.75 -11.84
CA SER A 483 9.23 10.16 -11.89
C SER A 483 9.22 8.69 -11.50
N VAL A 484 9.89 7.86 -12.30
CA VAL A 484 10.08 6.43 -12.01
C VAL A 484 11.59 6.12 -12.04
N PHE A 485 12.06 5.51 -10.96
CA PHE A 485 13.46 5.16 -10.76
C PHE A 485 13.59 3.65 -10.54
N LEU A 486 14.35 2.98 -11.41
CA LEU A 486 14.49 1.52 -11.40
C LEU A 486 15.96 1.13 -11.18
N GLU A 487 16.29 0.53 -10.05
CA GLU A 487 17.64 0.09 -9.70
C GLU A 487 17.67 -1.42 -9.44
N ARG A 488 18.44 -2.17 -10.23
CA ARG A 488 18.48 -3.66 -10.12
C ARG A 488 17.07 -4.27 -10.24
N VAL A 489 16.31 -3.83 -11.25
CA VAL A 489 14.94 -4.28 -11.49
C VAL A 489 14.89 -5.22 -12.70
N GLU A 490 14.19 -6.34 -12.55
CA GLU A 490 13.85 -7.25 -13.63
C GLU A 490 12.40 -7.04 -14.06
N LEU A 491 12.17 -6.75 -15.35
CA LEU A 491 10.85 -6.75 -15.95
C LEU A 491 10.76 -7.92 -16.93
N VAL A 492 9.89 -8.88 -16.65
CA VAL A 492 9.85 -10.15 -17.40
C VAL A 492 8.44 -10.64 -17.68
N ASN A 493 8.22 -11.20 -18.87
CA ASN A 493 6.95 -11.83 -19.26
C ASN A 493 5.73 -10.89 -19.13
N ASN A 494 5.89 -9.60 -19.45
CA ASN A 494 4.79 -8.65 -19.51
C ASN A 494 4.30 -8.49 -20.96
N ARG A 495 3.00 -8.24 -21.13
CA ARG A 495 2.36 -8.19 -22.45
C ARG A 495 1.45 -6.97 -22.62
N ALA A 496 1.78 -6.15 -23.60
CA ALA A 496 0.90 -5.11 -24.13
C ALA A 496 0.30 -5.57 -25.47
N LEU A 497 -0.89 -5.08 -25.85
CA LEU A 497 -1.43 -5.34 -27.19
C LEU A 497 -0.62 -4.63 -28.29
N ASN A 498 -0.33 -3.34 -28.09
CA ASN A 498 0.19 -2.47 -29.14
C ASN A 498 1.59 -1.92 -28.84
N ARG A 499 1.72 -1.08 -27.81
CA ARG A 499 2.97 -0.35 -27.50
C ARG A 499 3.42 -0.57 -26.06
N GLY A 500 4.73 -0.68 -25.88
CA GLY A 500 5.39 -0.73 -24.57
C GLY A 500 5.08 -2.03 -23.84
N GLY A 501 5.67 -3.14 -24.31
CA GLY A 501 5.46 -4.46 -23.71
C GLY A 501 5.71 -4.50 -22.21
N ALA A 502 6.76 -3.81 -21.75
CA ALA A 502 7.04 -3.57 -20.34
C ALA A 502 6.67 -2.15 -19.92
N ILE A 503 7.24 -1.14 -20.60
CA ILE A 503 7.19 0.25 -20.15
C ILE A 503 6.58 1.15 -21.22
N LEU A 504 5.70 2.06 -20.78
CA LEU A 504 5.20 3.17 -21.58
C LEU A 504 5.40 4.51 -20.86
N THR A 505 5.92 5.50 -21.59
CA THR A 505 5.82 6.91 -21.19
C THR A 505 5.49 7.82 -22.39
N ASN A 506 4.55 8.75 -22.24
CA ASN A 506 4.07 9.62 -23.33
C ASN A 506 3.91 11.10 -22.95
N ASN A 507 4.27 11.50 -21.72
CA ASN A 507 4.09 12.87 -21.24
C ASN A 507 5.43 13.62 -21.19
N ALA A 508 5.46 14.89 -21.57
CA ALA A 508 6.68 15.71 -21.54
C ALA A 508 7.29 15.85 -20.13
N ALA A 509 6.47 15.74 -19.09
CA ALA A 509 6.89 15.87 -17.68
C ALA A 509 7.19 14.51 -17.02
N SER A 510 7.30 13.42 -17.78
CA SER A 510 7.70 12.13 -17.22
C SER A 510 9.22 11.98 -17.19
N VAL A 511 9.74 11.37 -16.12
CA VAL A 511 11.13 10.97 -16.00
C VAL A 511 11.20 9.47 -15.72
N LEU A 512 12.01 8.75 -16.47
CA LEU A 512 12.33 7.34 -16.25
C LEU A 512 13.85 7.17 -16.17
N PHE A 513 14.35 6.82 -15.00
CA PHE A 513 15.76 6.49 -14.77
C PHE A 513 15.92 5.00 -14.49
N MET A 514 16.90 4.38 -15.12
CA MET A 514 17.16 2.95 -15.01
C MET A 514 18.64 2.70 -14.80
N ASN A 515 18.96 1.90 -13.79
CA ASN A 515 20.32 1.46 -13.49
C ASN A 515 20.33 -0.05 -13.19
N ASN A 516 21.27 -0.79 -13.80
CA ASN A 516 21.43 -2.24 -13.59
C ASN A 516 20.14 -3.05 -13.83
N CYS A 517 19.32 -2.66 -14.81
CA CYS A 517 18.01 -3.29 -15.06
C CYS A 517 18.06 -4.36 -16.15
N LEU A 518 17.22 -5.39 -16.02
CA LEU A 518 17.05 -6.46 -17.01
C LEU A 518 15.61 -6.44 -17.55
N LEU A 519 15.47 -6.38 -18.87
CA LEU A 519 14.18 -6.46 -19.55
C LEU A 519 14.25 -7.58 -20.59
N HIS A 520 13.46 -8.62 -20.40
CA HIS A 520 13.42 -9.76 -21.32
C HIS A 520 12.04 -10.38 -21.35
N GLU A 521 11.73 -11.07 -22.45
CA GLU A 521 10.44 -11.71 -22.64
C GLU A 521 9.25 -10.76 -22.46
N ASN A 522 9.39 -9.47 -22.80
CA ASN A 522 8.29 -8.52 -22.76
C ASN A 522 7.75 -8.29 -24.17
N TYR A 523 6.44 -8.48 -24.34
CA TYR A 523 5.80 -8.59 -25.63
C TYR A 523 4.89 -7.40 -25.91
N ALA A 524 5.05 -6.78 -27.08
CA ALA A 524 4.01 -6.00 -27.72
C ALA A 524 3.98 -6.41 -29.20
N PRO A 525 3.08 -7.34 -29.60
CA PRO A 525 3.04 -7.84 -30.96
C PRO A 525 2.63 -6.74 -31.95
N GLY A 526 1.84 -5.77 -31.50
CA GLY A 526 1.50 -4.59 -32.29
C GLY A 526 2.69 -3.68 -32.60
N ALA A 527 2.36 -2.56 -33.24
CA ALA A 527 3.35 -1.64 -33.78
C ALA A 527 4.08 -0.83 -32.68
N TRP A 528 5.37 -0.58 -32.89
CA TRP A 528 6.23 0.37 -32.14
C TRP A 528 6.57 0.00 -30.68
N GLY A 529 7.84 -0.33 -30.41
CA GLY A 529 8.37 -0.52 -29.06
C GLY A 529 7.86 -1.82 -28.42
N THR A 530 8.46 -2.95 -28.80
CA THR A 530 8.07 -4.27 -28.29
C THR A 530 8.35 -4.41 -26.81
N THR A 531 9.31 -3.66 -26.27
CA THR A 531 9.67 -3.69 -24.84
C THR A 531 9.45 -2.33 -24.19
N ILE A 532 10.03 -1.26 -24.73
CA ILE A 532 9.83 0.11 -24.24
C ILE A 532 9.27 0.99 -25.35
N HIS A 533 8.19 1.71 -25.04
CA HIS A 533 7.69 2.80 -25.87
C HIS A 533 7.73 4.12 -25.09
N ALA A 534 8.53 5.08 -25.54
CA ALA A 534 8.67 6.39 -24.91
C ALA A 534 8.35 7.51 -25.89
N GLY A 535 7.07 7.87 -26.02
CA GLY A 535 6.61 8.92 -26.92
C GLY A 535 7.02 10.35 -26.49
N ASN A 536 7.31 10.57 -25.21
CA ASN A 536 7.74 11.88 -24.69
C ASN A 536 8.41 11.74 -23.31
N GLY A 537 8.97 12.85 -22.80
CA GLY A 537 9.67 12.90 -21.52
C GLY A 537 11.14 12.50 -21.61
N TYR A 538 11.74 12.15 -20.46
CA TYR A 538 13.13 11.73 -20.36
C TYR A 538 13.25 10.25 -20.00
N VAL A 539 14.10 9.53 -20.73
CA VAL A 539 14.47 8.15 -20.43
C VAL A 539 15.99 8.04 -20.36
N CYS A 540 16.52 7.78 -19.18
CA CYS A 540 17.96 7.65 -18.94
C CYS A 540 18.28 6.22 -18.47
N MET A 541 19.26 5.58 -19.11
CA MET A 541 19.64 4.19 -18.84
C MET A 541 21.15 4.08 -18.60
N ASN A 542 21.54 3.37 -17.55
CA ASN A 542 22.91 2.92 -17.28
C ASN A 542 22.91 1.42 -16.98
N ASN A 543 23.83 0.65 -17.57
CA ASN A 543 23.95 -0.80 -17.30
C ASN A 543 22.63 -1.57 -17.48
N VAL A 544 21.87 -1.25 -18.52
CA VAL A 544 20.58 -1.91 -18.79
C VAL A 544 20.77 -2.96 -19.89
N THR A 545 20.26 -4.17 -19.70
CA THR A 545 20.14 -5.18 -20.76
C THR A 545 18.68 -5.32 -21.19
N ILE A 546 18.43 -5.19 -22.49
CA ILE A 546 17.10 -5.36 -23.09
C ILE A 546 17.19 -6.43 -24.19
N LEU A 547 16.47 -7.53 -23.99
CA LEU A 547 16.29 -8.57 -25.01
C LEU A 547 14.91 -8.40 -25.65
N GLY A 548 14.89 -7.95 -26.90
CA GLY A 548 13.65 -7.72 -27.64
C GLY A 548 12.95 -9.03 -27.99
N THR A 549 11.62 -9.03 -27.92
CA THR A 549 10.77 -10.13 -28.40
C THR A 549 10.23 -9.86 -29.81
N ALA A 550 9.87 -10.91 -30.53
CA ALA A 550 9.32 -10.79 -31.88
C ALA A 550 8.02 -9.97 -31.90
N GLY A 551 8.02 -8.88 -32.65
CA GLY A 551 6.81 -8.16 -33.03
C GLY A 551 6.20 -8.78 -34.28
N THR A 552 4.91 -8.50 -34.53
CA THR A 552 4.22 -8.98 -35.75
C THR A 552 3.97 -7.86 -36.76
N ALA A 553 4.21 -6.60 -36.39
CA ALA A 553 4.02 -5.46 -37.27
C ALA A 553 5.30 -5.11 -38.07
N GLY A 554 5.11 -4.63 -39.30
CA GLY A 554 6.22 -4.22 -40.18
C GLY A 554 7.05 -3.03 -39.68
N ASN A 555 6.61 -2.39 -38.59
CA ASN A 555 7.29 -1.28 -37.92
C ASN A 555 7.69 -1.60 -36.47
N SER A 556 7.74 -2.88 -36.10
CA SER A 556 8.18 -3.31 -34.77
C SER A 556 9.69 -3.06 -34.56
N ILE A 557 10.02 -2.67 -33.34
CA ILE A 557 11.35 -2.27 -32.88
C ILE A 557 11.41 -2.43 -31.35
N THR A 558 12.56 -2.79 -30.79
CA THR A 558 12.68 -3.13 -29.35
C THR A 558 12.41 -1.94 -28.42
N VAL A 559 13.15 -0.84 -28.61
CA VAL A 559 13.01 0.43 -27.88
C VAL A 559 12.70 1.54 -28.87
N ASN A 560 11.61 2.27 -28.63
CA ASN A 560 11.17 3.31 -29.56
C ASN A 560 10.49 4.49 -28.89
N GLY A 561 10.70 5.66 -29.45
CA GLY A 561 9.72 6.74 -29.40
C GLY A 561 10.35 8.11 -29.66
N ASP A 562 9.64 9.17 -29.29
CA ASP A 562 10.03 10.56 -29.53
C ASP A 562 10.48 11.27 -28.25
N ALA A 563 10.70 10.54 -27.15
CA ALA A 563 11.29 11.05 -25.91
C ALA A 563 12.76 11.47 -26.07
N TYR A 564 13.28 12.20 -25.09
CA TYR A 564 14.72 12.40 -24.93
C TYR A 564 15.33 11.13 -24.34
N PHE A 565 16.23 10.48 -25.06
CA PHE A 565 16.93 9.29 -24.57
C PHE A 565 18.37 9.60 -24.22
N MET A 566 18.81 9.13 -23.06
CA MET A 566 20.22 9.02 -22.70
C MET A 566 20.51 7.55 -22.42
N LEU A 567 21.44 6.95 -23.18
CA LEU A 567 21.89 5.58 -22.97
C LEU A 567 23.40 5.56 -22.69
N ALA A 568 23.77 5.12 -21.49
CA ALA A 568 25.13 4.82 -21.11
C ALA A 568 25.25 3.33 -20.81
N ASN A 569 26.35 2.68 -21.20
CA ASN A 569 26.63 1.30 -20.80
C ASN A 569 25.43 0.35 -21.06
N THR A 570 24.64 0.56 -22.11
CA THR A 570 23.37 -0.13 -22.30
C THR A 570 23.48 -1.15 -23.42
N THR A 571 22.92 -2.33 -23.22
CA THR A 571 22.87 -3.42 -24.20
C THR A 571 21.44 -3.61 -24.70
N ILE A 572 21.22 -3.48 -26.00
CA ILE A 572 19.93 -3.82 -26.63
C ILE A 572 20.15 -4.86 -27.72
N VAL A 573 19.47 -5.99 -27.58
CA VAL A 573 19.57 -7.12 -28.52
C VAL A 573 18.22 -7.34 -29.20
N GLY A 574 18.25 -7.34 -30.54
CA GLY A 574 17.08 -7.52 -31.38
C GLY A 574 16.73 -8.97 -31.70
N ASN A 575 15.70 -9.12 -32.51
CA ASN A 575 15.27 -10.39 -33.09
C ASN A 575 14.73 -10.19 -34.51
N SER A 576 14.43 -11.30 -35.19
CA SER A 576 13.91 -11.33 -36.56
C SER A 576 12.52 -10.68 -36.74
N GLY A 577 11.72 -10.56 -35.69
CA GLY A 577 10.42 -9.88 -35.68
C GLY A 577 10.49 -8.39 -35.38
N ASN A 578 11.68 -7.78 -35.42
CA ASN A 578 11.86 -6.33 -35.28
C ASN A 578 12.49 -5.76 -36.56
N PRO A 579 11.73 -5.61 -37.66
CA PRO A 579 12.26 -5.19 -38.95
C PRO A 579 12.87 -3.78 -38.93
N ASN A 580 12.45 -2.93 -37.98
CA ASN A 580 13.03 -1.60 -37.77
C ASN A 580 14.18 -1.61 -36.73
N GLY A 581 14.66 -2.77 -36.30
CA GLY A 581 15.83 -2.91 -35.45
C GLY A 581 15.55 -2.90 -33.96
N VAL A 582 16.52 -2.38 -33.20
CA VAL A 582 16.52 -2.42 -31.73
C VAL A 582 16.27 -1.06 -31.10
N PHE A 583 16.70 0.03 -31.74
CA PHE A 583 16.59 1.37 -31.17
C PHE A 583 16.23 2.44 -32.21
N ARG A 584 15.24 3.27 -31.86
CA ARG A 584 14.85 4.48 -32.59
C ARG A 584 14.53 5.59 -31.59
N ALA A 585 15.10 6.76 -31.80
CA ALA A 585 14.74 8.00 -31.11
C ALA A 585 14.33 9.06 -32.15
N GLY A 586 13.03 9.33 -32.28
CA GLY A 586 12.52 10.15 -33.37
C GLY A 586 12.81 11.65 -33.22
N ALA A 587 11.90 12.40 -32.62
CA ALA A 587 11.89 13.86 -32.72
C ALA A 587 12.92 14.62 -31.83
N ARG A 588 13.23 14.08 -30.64
CA ARG A 588 13.97 14.80 -29.60
C ARG A 588 15.43 14.36 -29.50
N ALA A 589 16.28 15.30 -29.11
CA ALA A 589 17.71 15.07 -28.98
C ALA A 589 17.98 13.91 -28.02
N SER A 590 18.75 12.94 -28.48
CA SER A 590 19.13 11.76 -27.71
C SER A 590 20.63 11.57 -27.75
N LEU A 591 21.21 11.08 -26.66
CA LEU A 591 22.64 10.81 -26.54
C LEU A 591 22.89 9.35 -26.20
N VAL A 592 23.88 8.75 -26.85
CA VAL A 592 24.26 7.35 -26.63
C VAL A 592 25.78 7.25 -26.48
N VAL A 593 26.25 6.63 -25.39
CA VAL A 593 27.68 6.47 -25.10
C VAL A 593 27.97 5.09 -24.54
N ASN A 594 29.12 4.52 -24.91
CA ASN A 594 29.62 3.24 -24.43
C ASN A 594 28.56 2.12 -24.42
N SER A 595 27.70 2.04 -25.44
CA SER A 595 26.55 1.14 -25.50
C SER A 595 26.67 0.11 -26.62
N LEU A 596 26.04 -1.06 -26.43
CA LEU A 596 26.02 -2.16 -27.39
C LEU A 596 24.62 -2.29 -28.03
N PHE A 597 24.59 -2.26 -29.35
CA PHE A 597 23.39 -2.60 -30.13
C PHE A 597 23.67 -3.81 -31.01
N ALA A 598 23.02 -4.92 -30.71
CA ALA A 598 23.16 -6.17 -31.46
C ALA A 598 21.86 -6.47 -32.20
N LYS A 599 21.92 -6.72 -33.52
CA LYS A 599 20.70 -7.02 -34.29
C LYS A 599 20.08 -8.37 -33.91
N GLY A 600 20.85 -9.26 -33.28
CA GLY A 600 20.47 -10.64 -33.04
C GLY A 600 20.15 -11.35 -34.35
N THR A 601 18.98 -11.99 -34.43
CA THR A 601 18.46 -12.60 -35.67
C THR A 601 17.80 -11.59 -36.62
N GLY A 602 17.76 -10.30 -36.25
CA GLY A 602 17.25 -9.21 -37.07
C GLY A 602 18.22 -8.72 -38.15
N SER A 603 17.76 -7.73 -38.91
CA SER A 603 18.49 -7.18 -40.07
C SER A 603 19.13 -5.82 -39.82
N ARG A 604 18.77 -5.12 -38.73
CA ARG A 604 19.31 -3.78 -38.40
C ARG A 604 19.33 -3.53 -36.89
N THR A 605 20.12 -2.56 -36.41
CA THR A 605 20.13 -2.12 -35.00
C THR A 605 19.51 -0.74 -34.80
N ILE A 606 20.21 0.31 -35.19
CA ILE A 606 19.80 1.69 -34.95
C ILE A 606 19.08 2.18 -36.20
N TYR A 607 17.85 2.63 -36.00
CA TYR A 607 16.97 3.11 -37.05
C TYR A 607 16.67 4.58 -36.81
N ALA A 608 16.90 5.39 -37.86
CA ALA A 608 16.64 6.83 -38.03
C ALA A 608 16.18 7.65 -36.80
N GLY A 609 16.86 8.76 -36.51
CA GLY A 609 16.52 9.57 -35.35
C GLY A 609 17.36 10.81 -35.12
N ASN A 610 16.98 11.63 -34.15
CA ASN A 610 17.80 12.71 -33.62
C ASN A 610 18.74 12.17 -32.52
N ILE A 611 19.73 11.39 -32.94
CA ILE A 611 20.68 10.70 -32.07
C ILE A 611 22.06 11.34 -32.24
N THR A 612 22.72 11.62 -31.12
CA THR A 612 24.12 12.04 -31.04
C THR A 612 24.91 10.94 -30.35
N SER A 613 25.98 10.46 -30.98
CA SER A 613 26.92 9.59 -30.31
C SER A 613 27.85 10.39 -29.40
N GLY A 614 27.95 9.96 -28.14
CA GLY A 614 29.01 10.36 -27.20
C GLY A 614 30.29 9.53 -27.36
N GLY A 615 30.33 8.60 -28.33
CA GLY A 615 31.46 7.74 -28.63
C GLY A 615 31.45 6.39 -27.93
N TYR A 616 32.40 5.54 -28.33
CA TYR A 616 32.67 4.22 -27.75
C TYR A 616 31.51 3.22 -27.87
N ASN A 617 30.57 3.44 -28.76
CA ASN A 617 29.46 2.52 -28.97
C ASN A 617 29.85 1.38 -29.91
N VAL A 618 29.23 0.23 -29.73
CA VAL A 618 29.37 -0.93 -30.64
C VAL A 618 28.01 -1.23 -31.24
N TYR A 619 27.93 -1.26 -32.58
CA TYR A 619 26.67 -1.46 -33.27
C TYR A 619 26.80 -2.36 -34.50
N GLN A 620 25.67 -2.89 -34.98
CA GLN A 620 25.60 -3.73 -36.18
C GLN A 620 24.47 -3.32 -37.12
N ALA A 621 24.76 -3.05 -38.39
CA ALA A 621 23.77 -2.71 -39.42
C ALA A 621 22.87 -1.54 -39.00
N ALA A 622 23.49 -0.43 -38.60
CA ALA A 622 22.80 0.83 -38.32
C ALA A 622 22.58 1.65 -39.59
N ASP A 623 21.59 2.55 -39.58
CA ASP A 623 21.39 3.50 -40.68
C ASP A 623 22.58 4.44 -40.82
N ALA A 624 23.04 4.72 -42.05
CA ALA A 624 24.28 5.46 -42.32
C ALA A 624 24.39 6.87 -41.70
N ALA A 625 23.26 7.47 -41.29
CA ALA A 625 23.20 8.82 -40.73
C ALA A 625 22.72 8.85 -39.26
N TRP A 626 22.89 7.76 -38.51
CA TRP A 626 22.42 7.70 -37.12
C TRP A 626 23.24 8.57 -36.14
N GLY A 627 24.41 9.09 -36.55
CA GLY A 627 25.23 9.99 -35.75
C GLY A 627 26.48 9.36 -35.10
N ALA A 628 27.02 8.28 -35.68
CA ALA A 628 28.29 7.68 -35.26
C ALA A 628 29.46 8.68 -35.37
N VAL A 629 30.44 8.51 -34.48
CA VAL A 629 31.73 9.23 -34.47
C VAL A 629 32.90 8.24 -34.55
N ASP A 630 34.12 8.73 -34.74
CA ASP A 630 35.31 7.91 -34.99
C ASP A 630 35.66 6.93 -33.86
N THR A 631 35.20 7.17 -32.64
CA THR A 631 35.42 6.26 -31.50
C THR A 631 34.34 5.18 -31.38
N ASP A 632 33.32 5.19 -32.23
CA ASP A 632 32.34 4.10 -32.32
C ASP A 632 32.86 2.98 -33.23
N THR A 633 32.49 1.73 -32.91
CA THR A 633 32.90 0.56 -33.67
C THR A 633 31.69 -0.07 -34.39
N ASP A 634 31.72 -0.03 -35.73
CA ASP A 634 30.81 -0.83 -36.57
C ASP A 634 31.27 -2.29 -36.62
N TYR A 635 30.47 -3.18 -36.08
CA TYR A 635 30.74 -4.63 -36.04
C TYR A 635 29.81 -5.45 -36.93
N SER A 636 29.30 -4.84 -38.01
CA SER A 636 28.40 -5.48 -38.98
C SER A 636 28.98 -6.70 -39.70
N SER A 637 30.31 -6.80 -39.80
CA SER A 637 31.00 -7.90 -40.51
C SER A 637 31.14 -9.17 -39.68
N GLN A 638 30.68 -9.16 -38.42
CA GLN A 638 31.06 -10.14 -37.42
C GLN A 638 29.85 -10.67 -36.65
N THR A 639 30.01 -11.84 -36.04
CA THR A 639 28.91 -12.54 -35.36
C THR A 639 29.07 -12.44 -33.84
N LEU A 640 28.07 -11.88 -33.18
CA LEU A 640 27.98 -11.86 -31.71
C LEU A 640 27.34 -13.17 -31.20
N PRO A 641 27.52 -13.52 -29.91
CA PRO A 641 26.84 -14.65 -29.29
C PRO A 641 25.32 -14.60 -29.48
N ALA A 642 24.68 -15.76 -29.50
CA ALA A 642 23.22 -15.83 -29.52
C ALA A 642 22.62 -15.09 -28.31
N ALA A 643 21.49 -14.41 -28.51
CA ALA A 643 20.77 -13.64 -27.50
C ALA A 643 20.30 -14.53 -26.35
N SER A 644 21.18 -14.77 -25.39
CA SER A 644 20.97 -15.59 -24.20
C SER A 644 21.56 -14.88 -22.99
N LEU A 645 20.96 -15.09 -21.82
CA LEU A 645 21.42 -14.50 -20.57
C LEU A 645 22.30 -15.49 -19.83
N THR A 646 23.44 -15.01 -19.32
CA THR A 646 24.29 -15.73 -18.37
C THR A 646 24.54 -14.79 -17.20
N ASP A 647 24.21 -15.23 -15.98
CA ASP A 647 24.22 -14.40 -14.77
C ASP A 647 23.32 -13.15 -14.88
N GLY A 648 22.16 -13.29 -15.53
CA GLY A 648 21.19 -12.19 -15.67
C GLY A 648 21.61 -11.07 -16.62
N VAL A 649 22.67 -11.25 -17.42
CA VAL A 649 23.15 -10.26 -18.40
C VAL A 649 23.48 -10.92 -19.74
N TYR A 650 23.41 -10.15 -20.83
CA TYR A 650 23.92 -10.59 -22.14
C TYR A 650 25.44 -10.44 -22.18
N GLN A 651 26.14 -11.56 -22.01
CA GLN A 651 27.60 -11.61 -22.08
C GLN A 651 28.08 -11.59 -23.52
N TRP A 652 29.05 -10.72 -23.83
CA TRP A 652 29.57 -10.54 -25.17
C TRP A 652 31.05 -10.19 -25.12
N THR A 653 31.81 -10.50 -26.18
CA THR A 653 33.16 -9.97 -26.33
C THR A 653 33.56 -9.95 -27.80
N VAL A 654 34.05 -8.79 -28.25
CA VAL A 654 34.74 -8.65 -29.54
C VAL A 654 36.00 -7.80 -29.38
N ALA A 655 36.66 -7.87 -28.22
CA ALA A 655 37.69 -6.89 -27.83
C ALA A 655 38.84 -6.68 -28.84
N SER A 656 39.12 -7.64 -29.73
CA SER A 656 40.18 -7.55 -30.74
C SER A 656 39.95 -6.53 -31.86
N VAL A 657 38.79 -5.91 -31.92
CA VAL A 657 38.36 -5.02 -33.02
C VAL A 657 37.82 -3.68 -32.55
N ILE A 658 37.74 -3.50 -31.24
CA ILE A 658 37.25 -2.26 -30.64
C ILE A 658 38.44 -1.32 -30.73
N ASP A 659 38.29 -0.26 -31.50
CA ASP A 659 39.36 0.68 -31.80
C ASP A 659 39.74 1.50 -30.55
N GLU A 660 38.73 1.92 -29.78
CA GLU A 660 38.92 2.71 -28.58
C GLU A 660 37.91 2.31 -27.49
N PHE A 661 38.36 2.36 -26.23
CA PHE A 661 37.52 2.07 -25.06
C PHE A 661 37.25 3.34 -24.26
N ALA A 662 36.04 3.45 -23.73
CA ALA A 662 35.69 4.58 -22.88
C ALA A 662 36.44 4.50 -21.54
N THR A 663 36.76 5.67 -20.98
CA THR A 663 37.03 5.79 -19.54
C THR A 663 35.73 6.07 -18.78
N ARG A 664 35.70 5.77 -17.48
CA ARG A 664 34.55 6.11 -16.62
C ARG A 664 34.22 7.60 -16.68
N GLN A 665 35.24 8.44 -16.68
CA GLN A 665 35.05 9.89 -16.73
C GLN A 665 34.45 10.33 -18.07
N ALA A 666 34.92 9.77 -19.19
CA ALA A 666 34.36 10.09 -20.50
C ALA A 666 32.87 9.74 -20.59
N VAL A 667 32.45 8.60 -20.01
CA VAL A 667 31.03 8.24 -19.91
C VAL A 667 30.25 9.25 -19.07
N ILE A 668 30.75 9.59 -17.87
CA ILE A 668 30.07 10.55 -16.98
C ILE A 668 29.94 11.94 -17.63
N ASP A 669 30.99 12.42 -18.29
CA ASP A 669 30.99 13.72 -18.97
C ASP A 669 29.99 13.74 -20.12
N ALA A 670 29.92 12.66 -20.91
CA ALA A 670 28.92 12.51 -21.95
C ALA A 670 27.49 12.53 -21.38
N VAL A 671 27.23 11.81 -20.28
CA VAL A 671 25.93 11.82 -19.59
C VAL A 671 25.54 13.22 -19.12
N LYS A 672 26.47 13.97 -18.49
CA LYS A 672 26.23 15.35 -18.04
C LYS A 672 25.98 16.32 -19.22
N SER A 673 26.52 16.03 -20.39
CA SER A 673 26.38 16.85 -21.60
C SER A 673 25.03 16.70 -22.33
N PHE A 674 24.31 15.59 -22.11
CA PHE A 674 23.04 15.30 -22.77
C PHE A 674 21.98 16.38 -22.52
N ASP A 675 21.80 16.71 -21.24
CA ASP A 675 21.01 17.83 -20.74
C ASP A 675 21.62 18.22 -19.40
N ALA A 676 21.98 19.49 -19.22
CA ALA A 676 22.74 19.92 -18.05
C ALA A 676 22.01 19.67 -16.72
N THR A 677 20.68 19.64 -16.72
CA THR A 677 19.88 19.39 -15.51
C THR A 677 19.61 17.90 -15.34
N VAL A 678 19.03 17.26 -16.36
CA VAL A 678 18.62 15.85 -16.27
C VAL A 678 19.83 14.92 -16.24
N GLY A 679 20.88 15.23 -16.99
CA GLY A 679 22.14 14.49 -16.98
C GLY A 679 22.82 14.53 -15.62
N GLN A 680 22.87 15.70 -14.96
CA GLN A 680 23.40 15.81 -13.61
C GLN A 680 22.53 15.06 -12.59
N GLN A 681 21.20 15.20 -12.66
CA GLN A 681 20.27 14.45 -11.80
C GLN A 681 20.43 12.93 -11.95
N PHE A 682 20.66 12.45 -13.18
CA PHE A 682 20.89 11.04 -13.44
C PHE A 682 22.23 10.57 -12.84
N VAL A 683 23.29 11.35 -12.98
CA VAL A 683 24.59 11.04 -12.33
C VAL A 683 24.47 11.04 -10.81
N ASP A 684 23.76 12.01 -10.23
CA ASP A 684 23.57 12.09 -8.78
C ASP A 684 22.76 10.90 -8.25
N TRP A 685 21.77 10.44 -9.02
CA TRP A 685 20.95 9.28 -8.66
C TRP A 685 21.69 7.94 -8.81
N VAL A 686 22.47 7.75 -9.88
CA VAL A 686 23.30 6.54 -10.09
C VAL A 686 24.50 6.52 -9.13
N GLY A 687 25.08 7.68 -8.84
CA GLY A 687 26.40 7.85 -8.25
C GLY A 687 27.52 7.60 -9.27
N GLU A 688 28.61 8.37 -9.22
CA GLU A 688 29.71 8.24 -10.19
C GLU A 688 30.34 6.84 -10.21
N GLU A 689 30.40 6.16 -9.06
CA GLU A 689 30.87 4.78 -8.95
C GLU A 689 29.94 3.77 -9.67
N GLY A 690 28.65 4.08 -9.80
CA GLY A 690 27.69 3.23 -10.52
C GLY A 690 27.98 3.10 -12.03
N PHE A 691 28.71 4.05 -12.61
CA PHE A 691 29.22 3.96 -13.99
C PHE A 691 30.48 3.09 -14.11
N GLY A 692 31.14 2.77 -12.99
CA GLY A 692 32.34 1.94 -12.92
C GLY A 692 32.07 0.46 -12.62
N VAL A 693 30.80 0.06 -12.51
CA VAL A 693 30.39 -1.34 -12.35
C VAL A 693 29.57 -1.78 -13.55
N ASP A 694 29.57 -3.07 -13.86
CA ASP A 694 28.68 -3.66 -14.86
C ASP A 694 27.34 -4.08 -14.23
N GLN A 695 26.41 -4.58 -15.04
CA GLN A 695 25.08 -4.96 -14.58
C GLN A 695 25.09 -6.09 -13.53
N ARG A 696 26.12 -6.95 -13.52
CA ARG A 696 26.26 -8.02 -12.51
C ARG A 696 26.75 -7.47 -11.16
N GLY A 697 27.15 -6.20 -11.12
CA GLY A 697 27.83 -5.58 -9.99
C GLY A 697 29.33 -5.83 -9.98
N ALA A 698 29.92 -6.32 -11.08
CA ALA A 698 31.37 -6.50 -11.18
C ALA A 698 32.04 -5.18 -11.55
N ASN A 699 33.20 -4.89 -10.96
CA ASN A 699 33.97 -3.70 -11.29
C ASN A 699 34.47 -3.75 -12.74
N ARG A 700 34.32 -2.63 -13.46
CA ARG A 700 34.90 -2.40 -14.77
C ARG A 700 36.33 -1.89 -14.65
N ASN A 701 37.11 -2.06 -15.70
CA ASN A 701 38.35 -1.30 -15.83
C ASN A 701 38.02 0.17 -16.12
N ILE A 702 38.23 1.06 -15.15
CA ILE A 702 37.84 2.47 -15.24
C ILE A 702 38.51 3.24 -16.39
N ASN A 703 39.61 2.72 -16.95
CA ASN A 703 40.33 3.32 -18.08
C ASN A 703 40.03 2.62 -19.41
N LYS A 704 39.28 1.51 -19.39
CA LYS A 704 39.05 0.66 -20.55
C LYS A 704 37.74 -0.11 -20.40
N MET A 705 36.64 0.63 -20.35
CA MET A 705 35.31 0.07 -20.16
C MET A 705 34.81 -0.58 -21.43
N GLN A 706 34.36 -1.83 -21.33
CA GLN A 706 33.70 -2.49 -22.43
C GLN A 706 32.31 -1.86 -22.69
N PRO A 707 31.90 -1.66 -23.95
CA PRO A 707 30.58 -1.13 -24.27
C PRO A 707 29.41 -2.02 -23.80
N GLY A 708 28.25 -1.43 -23.55
CA GLY A 708 27.07 -2.13 -23.08
C GLY A 708 27.14 -2.52 -21.60
N ALA A 709 26.14 -3.28 -21.16
CA ALA A 709 25.85 -3.55 -19.74
C ALA A 709 26.74 -4.62 -19.10
N TYR A 710 27.49 -5.37 -19.93
CA TYR A 710 28.43 -6.41 -19.50
C TYR A 710 29.87 -5.96 -19.77
N ASP A 711 30.76 -6.25 -18.83
CA ASP A 711 32.20 -6.04 -18.99
C ASP A 711 32.98 -7.35 -18.77
N ALA A 712 33.83 -7.71 -19.73
CA ALA A 712 34.65 -8.92 -19.64
C ALA A 712 35.87 -8.78 -18.70
N GLY A 713 36.12 -7.58 -18.15
CA GLY A 713 37.29 -7.31 -17.29
C GLY A 713 38.57 -7.09 -18.10
N LEU A 714 38.50 -6.17 -19.08
CA LEU A 714 39.51 -5.93 -20.12
C LEU A 714 40.78 -5.17 -19.70
#